data_AF-A0A846SKY1-F1
#
_entry.id   AF-A0A846SKY1-F1
#
_cell.length_a   1.000
_cell.length_b   1.000
_cell.length_c   1.000
_cell.angle_alpha   90.00
_cell.angle_beta   90.00
_cell.angle_gamma   90.00
#
_symmetry.space_group_name_H-M   'P 1'
#
loop_
_entity.id
_entity.type
_entity.pdbx_description
1 polymer ?
#
loop_
_entity_poly.entity_id
_entity_poly.type
_entity_poly.pdbx_seq_one_letter_code
_entity_poly.pdbx_strand_id
1 'polypeptide(L)'
;MNLPGLIDDPARGDAGAVSGYATTFSTRAASSRERKGDADAALASITSMTASAADALGARIVLLSQRMGEAAEGLDGISTAVSAYATDLEGLKSDAARRLRAAQNAYDHIFVRRAEALSAASEFVTGWALPWDAVLPSWMYVDDPSYLRRWQDAIDDYYTARASYNALGDERAEIDRRAVNAIAAVPLISAVTQGGKVGGAGFAAASLAWAGNVNAITAESLAGLGDPDIIRETWNTMDQATRDALLAASPMILGNLNGIPIRDRVTANHTNIRDEIARREAEIARLQEKLDGMTARNHWSAQRRKSLSDEIAELREPIGAWKDLLDEQPVWYDESGREHKHSGAQVVVFNADANAIATYHGAIDPVTGDIPVWVQNVAVSVPGTTTTISEFGHGTGASLYSAAIDANGPGSAVFQWAGGSFPQLEVPGPTDASYSHDLAPKLVDFVAGIERPADSTLTVMGHSYGGATVGLAEQAGLKADRILYVSAAGMGAGVAGVEDFPYTSGVPHYSMMARNDAVVGMIQGDHDDWYAIHGQSPLLADDVTRLETGWIDHADPDSADLEDYGFPNGIESHSSVLNPRSTAFHNIVEVITGGEAISWAPNEYVTGGYSSIAIDGIDASDYEPHYVRID
;
A
#
# COMPACT_ATOMS: atom_id res chain seq x y z
N MET A 1 14.72 43.09 20.16
CA MET A 1 13.24 43.05 20.12
C MET A 1 12.85 42.77 18.68
N ASN A 2 11.98 41.79 18.42
CA ASN A 2 11.45 41.60 17.07
C ASN A 2 10.51 42.77 16.75
N LEU A 3 10.71 43.39 15.58
CA LEU A 3 9.83 44.47 15.13
C LEU A 3 8.41 43.91 14.91
N PRO A 4 7.34 44.68 15.23
CA PRO A 4 5.97 44.18 15.14
C PRO A 4 5.57 43.70 13.73
N GLY A 5 5.25 42.40 13.61
CA GLY A 5 4.69 41.79 12.40
C GLY A 5 5.68 41.44 11.29
N LEU A 6 6.99 41.37 11.58
CA LEU A 6 7.96 40.72 10.67
C LEU A 6 7.87 39.20 10.78
N ILE A 7 8.09 38.51 9.66
CA ILE A 7 8.31 37.05 9.62
C ILE A 7 9.67 36.67 10.23
N ASP A 8 9.86 35.38 10.54
CA ASP A 8 11.15 34.82 10.91
C ASP A 8 12.19 35.04 9.80
N ASP A 9 13.49 35.01 10.16
CA ASP A 9 14.59 35.25 9.21
C ASP A 9 14.48 34.39 7.94
N PRO A 10 14.08 34.97 6.80
CA PRO A 10 13.87 34.23 5.56
C PRO A 10 15.20 33.71 4.99
N ALA A 11 16.32 34.33 5.39
CA ALA A 11 17.67 34.00 4.97
C ALA A 11 18.38 33.03 5.92
N ARG A 12 17.64 32.39 6.84
CA ARG A 12 18.18 31.39 7.75
C ARG A 12 18.89 30.27 7.00
N GLY A 13 20.16 30.03 7.35
CA GLY A 13 21.02 29.00 6.76
C GLY A 13 22.49 29.45 6.76
N ASP A 14 23.40 28.54 6.39
CA ASP A 14 24.84 28.84 6.27
C ASP A 14 25.29 28.63 4.82
N ALA A 15 25.34 29.72 4.05
CA ALA A 15 25.78 29.70 2.65
C ALA A 15 27.25 29.24 2.51
N GLY A 16 28.10 29.51 3.51
CA GLY A 16 29.49 29.04 3.53
C GLY A 16 29.57 27.52 3.65
N ALA A 17 28.78 26.94 4.56
CA ALA A 17 28.68 25.47 4.68
C ALA A 17 28.13 24.83 3.40
N VAL A 18 27.10 25.42 2.79
CA VAL A 18 26.53 24.96 1.51
C VAL A 18 27.59 24.99 0.39
N SER A 19 28.36 26.08 0.28
CA SER A 19 29.48 26.19 -0.67
C SER A 19 30.58 25.15 -0.40
N GLY A 20 30.83 24.81 0.87
CA GLY A 20 31.71 23.72 1.27
C GLY A 20 31.26 22.35 0.73
N TYR A 21 29.95 22.07 0.75
CA TYR A 21 29.40 20.87 0.13
C TYR A 21 29.55 20.88 -1.39
N ALA A 22 29.28 22.00 -2.06
CA ALA A 22 29.49 22.12 -3.51
C ALA A 22 30.96 21.84 -3.90
N THR A 23 31.91 22.36 -3.11
CA THR A 23 33.34 22.08 -3.30
C THR A 23 33.66 20.59 -3.14
N THR A 24 33.05 19.94 -2.16
CA THR A 24 33.22 18.49 -1.94
C THR A 24 32.75 17.68 -3.16
N PHE A 25 31.61 18.04 -3.75
CA PHE A 25 31.11 17.39 -4.98
C PHE A 25 32.06 17.60 -6.16
N SER A 26 32.53 18.83 -6.40
CA SER A 26 33.49 19.12 -7.47
C SER A 26 34.82 18.34 -7.32
N THR A 27 35.29 18.19 -6.08
CA THR A 27 36.51 17.42 -5.78
C THR A 27 36.31 15.94 -6.10
N ARG A 28 35.14 15.39 -5.73
CA ARG A 28 34.79 14.00 -6.06
C ARG A 28 34.60 13.79 -7.57
N ALA A 29 34.07 14.78 -8.28
CA ALA A 29 33.95 14.76 -9.74
C ALA A 29 35.35 14.67 -10.39
N ALA A 30 36.30 15.49 -9.93
CA ALA A 30 37.70 15.43 -10.38
C ALA A 30 38.33 14.04 -10.16
N SER A 31 38.17 13.47 -8.97
CA SER A 31 38.68 12.12 -8.67
C SER A 31 38.02 11.04 -9.54
N SER A 32 36.73 11.18 -9.87
CA SER A 32 36.02 10.23 -10.75
C SER A 32 36.53 10.31 -12.19
N ARG A 33 36.82 11.51 -12.71
CA ARG A 33 37.45 11.67 -14.04
C ARG A 33 38.86 11.08 -14.10
N GLU A 34 39.64 11.20 -13.03
CA GLU A 34 40.97 10.60 -12.94
C GLU A 34 40.87 9.07 -13.05
N ARG A 35 39.98 8.45 -12.24
CA ARG A 35 39.74 7.00 -12.29
C ARG A 35 39.21 6.53 -13.64
N LYS A 36 38.39 7.34 -14.31
CA LYS A 36 37.97 7.08 -15.69
C LYS A 36 39.20 7.02 -16.62
N GLY A 37 40.09 7.99 -16.53
CA GLY A 37 41.32 8.04 -17.32
C GLY A 37 42.20 6.80 -17.09
N ASP A 38 42.32 6.34 -15.84
CA ASP A 38 43.03 5.11 -15.51
C ASP A 38 42.37 3.87 -16.17
N ALA A 39 41.04 3.79 -16.16
CA ALA A 39 40.30 2.71 -16.81
C ALA A 39 40.49 2.74 -18.34
N ASP A 40 40.44 3.92 -18.96
CA ASP A 40 40.68 4.08 -20.40
C ASP A 40 42.10 3.62 -20.79
N ALA A 41 43.11 3.95 -19.98
CA ALA A 41 44.49 3.51 -20.20
C ALA A 41 44.65 1.98 -20.05
N ALA A 42 43.97 1.38 -19.06
CA ALA A 42 43.94 -0.07 -18.88
C ALA A 42 43.29 -0.78 -20.07
N LEU A 43 42.17 -0.24 -20.59
CA LEU A 43 41.49 -0.78 -21.76
C LEU A 43 42.38 -0.77 -23.01
N ALA A 44 43.10 0.32 -23.25
CA ALA A 44 44.04 0.44 -24.37
C ALA A 44 45.17 -0.61 -24.29
N SER A 45 45.58 -0.98 -23.08
CA SER A 45 46.60 -2.01 -22.87
C SER A 45 46.05 -3.41 -23.16
N ILE A 46 44.83 -3.71 -22.72
CA ILE A 46 44.21 -5.05 -22.84
C ILE A 46 43.76 -5.35 -24.26
N THR A 47 43.28 -4.36 -25.02
CA THR A 47 42.89 -4.52 -26.43
C THR A 47 44.02 -4.94 -27.36
N SER A 48 45.29 -4.83 -26.91
CA SER A 48 46.46 -5.35 -27.63
C SER A 48 46.71 -6.85 -27.43
N MET A 49 45.97 -7.50 -26.51
CA MET A 49 46.13 -8.91 -26.15
C MET A 49 45.16 -9.79 -26.95
N THR A 50 45.59 -11.00 -27.34
CA THR A 50 44.80 -11.90 -28.21
C THR A 50 44.09 -13.04 -27.44
N ALA A 51 43.94 -12.95 -26.13
CA ALA A 51 43.35 -14.01 -25.30
C ALA A 51 41.86 -13.75 -25.05
N SER A 52 41.02 -14.80 -25.03
CA SER A 52 39.57 -14.66 -24.76
C SER A 52 39.25 -14.03 -23.39
N ALA A 53 40.12 -14.21 -22.40
CA ALA A 53 40.02 -13.53 -21.11
C ALA A 53 40.21 -12.00 -21.20
N ALA A 54 40.96 -11.54 -22.21
CA ALA A 54 41.17 -10.10 -22.47
C ALA A 54 39.88 -9.44 -22.99
N ASP A 55 39.08 -10.12 -23.80
CA ASP A 55 37.81 -9.60 -24.31
C ASP A 55 36.78 -9.40 -23.19
N ALA A 56 36.61 -10.43 -22.34
CA ALA A 56 35.69 -10.35 -21.20
C ALA A 56 36.11 -9.28 -20.18
N LEU A 57 37.42 -9.14 -19.93
CA LEU A 57 37.96 -8.10 -19.06
C LEU A 57 37.80 -6.71 -19.68
N GLY A 58 38.06 -6.57 -20.99
CA GLY A 58 37.90 -5.32 -21.74
C GLY A 58 36.48 -4.77 -21.66
N ALA A 59 35.47 -5.62 -21.85
CA ALA A 59 34.06 -5.22 -21.73
C ALA A 59 33.72 -4.65 -20.33
N ARG A 60 34.26 -5.25 -19.26
CA ARG A 60 34.05 -4.76 -17.89
C ARG A 60 34.73 -3.40 -17.64
N ILE A 61 35.90 -3.19 -18.22
CA ILE A 61 36.64 -1.92 -18.09
C ILE A 61 35.93 -0.79 -18.85
N VAL A 62 35.36 -1.08 -20.03
CA VAL A 62 34.51 -0.12 -20.76
C VAL A 62 33.36 0.38 -19.88
N LEU A 63 32.61 -0.56 -19.27
CA LEU A 63 31.49 -0.20 -18.39
C LEU A 63 31.95 0.62 -17.18
N LEU A 64 33.08 0.26 -16.57
CA LEU A 64 33.64 0.99 -15.45
C LEU A 64 34.03 2.42 -15.85
N SER A 65 34.69 2.59 -17.00
CA SER A 65 35.05 3.91 -17.53
C SER A 65 33.82 4.77 -17.78
N GLN A 66 32.78 4.22 -18.41
CA GLN A 66 31.53 4.93 -18.66
C GLN A 66 30.90 5.42 -17.34
N ARG A 67 30.75 4.54 -16.34
CA ARG A 67 30.16 4.89 -15.04
C ARG A 67 30.96 5.95 -14.28
N MET A 68 32.29 5.91 -14.35
CA MET A 68 33.13 6.95 -13.73
C MET A 68 32.94 8.30 -14.43
N GLY A 69 32.70 8.31 -15.74
CA GLY A 69 32.34 9.51 -16.50
C GLY A 69 30.98 10.07 -16.09
N GLU A 70 29.94 9.23 -16.07
CA GLU A 70 28.59 9.60 -15.64
C GLU A 70 28.56 10.10 -14.18
N ALA A 71 29.33 9.45 -13.29
CA ALA A 71 29.51 9.90 -11.91
C ALA A 71 30.13 11.30 -11.86
N ALA A 72 31.18 11.54 -12.64
CA ALA A 72 31.85 12.84 -12.67
C ALA A 72 30.90 13.95 -13.13
N GLU A 73 30.21 13.74 -14.26
CA GLU A 73 29.25 14.71 -14.81
C GLU A 73 28.09 14.97 -13.83
N GLY A 74 27.57 13.91 -13.19
CA GLY A 74 26.54 14.04 -12.17
C GLY A 74 26.99 14.85 -10.96
N LEU A 75 28.19 14.58 -10.45
CA LEU A 75 28.76 15.31 -9.32
C LEU A 75 29.02 16.79 -9.65
N ASP A 76 29.42 17.12 -10.88
CA ASP A 76 29.51 18.51 -11.33
C ASP A 76 28.14 19.20 -11.38
N GLY A 77 27.12 18.49 -11.88
CA GLY A 77 25.74 18.99 -11.92
C GLY A 77 25.24 19.34 -10.52
N ILE A 78 25.46 18.43 -9.55
CA ILE A 78 25.11 18.67 -8.14
C ILE A 78 25.92 19.84 -7.58
N SER A 79 27.24 19.88 -7.82
CA SER A 79 28.09 20.99 -7.38
C SER A 79 27.60 22.34 -7.92
N THR A 80 27.19 22.38 -9.18
CA THR A 80 26.65 23.57 -9.84
C THR A 80 25.34 24.02 -9.19
N ALA A 81 24.39 23.10 -9.00
CA ALA A 81 23.12 23.39 -8.36
C ALA A 81 23.28 23.89 -6.92
N VAL A 82 24.14 23.23 -6.13
CA VAL A 82 24.41 23.61 -4.73
C VAL A 82 25.16 24.95 -4.65
N SER A 83 26.07 25.24 -5.58
CA SER A 83 26.77 26.55 -5.67
C SER A 83 25.80 27.68 -6.02
N ALA A 84 24.87 27.43 -6.95
CA ALA A 84 23.84 28.40 -7.29
C ALA A 84 22.94 28.69 -6.08
N TYR A 85 22.49 27.65 -5.37
CA TYR A 85 21.72 27.80 -4.14
C TYR A 85 22.48 28.59 -3.05
N ALA A 86 23.78 28.33 -2.85
CA ALA A 86 24.60 29.10 -1.92
C ALA A 86 24.68 30.58 -2.29
N THR A 87 24.84 30.87 -3.59
CA THR A 87 24.90 32.24 -4.12
C THR A 87 23.57 32.98 -3.91
N ASP A 88 22.46 32.33 -4.23
CA ASP A 88 21.12 32.88 -4.05
C ASP A 88 20.81 33.12 -2.56
N LEU A 89 21.21 32.19 -1.68
CA LEU A 89 21.05 32.35 -0.23
C LEU A 89 21.86 33.54 0.32
N GLU A 90 23.08 33.76 -0.18
CA GLU A 90 23.90 34.91 0.22
C GLU A 90 23.31 36.25 -0.29
N GLY A 91 22.74 36.23 -1.49
CA GLY A 91 21.92 37.34 -2.02
C GLY A 91 20.74 37.65 -1.09
N LEU A 92 19.97 36.62 -0.73
CA LEU A 92 18.83 36.74 0.18
C LEU A 92 19.24 37.27 1.56
N LYS A 93 20.37 36.83 2.11
CA LYS A 93 20.94 37.36 3.37
C LYS A 93 21.25 38.85 3.28
N SER A 94 21.89 39.25 2.18
CA SER A 94 22.21 40.65 1.94
C SER A 94 20.94 41.50 1.83
N ASP A 95 19.90 40.97 1.20
CA ASP A 95 18.60 41.62 1.03
C ASP A 95 17.82 41.73 2.34
N ALA A 96 17.73 40.62 3.10
CA ALA A 96 17.14 40.56 4.42
C ALA A 96 17.79 41.58 5.36
N ALA A 97 19.13 41.65 5.40
CA ALA A 97 19.84 42.62 6.24
C ALA A 97 19.55 44.07 5.85
N ARG A 98 19.44 44.37 4.54
CA ARG A 98 19.09 45.73 4.07
C ARG A 98 17.65 46.10 4.42
N ARG A 99 16.68 45.21 4.15
CA ARG A 99 15.25 45.47 4.39
C ARG A 99 14.92 45.49 5.88
N LEU A 100 15.58 44.66 6.70
CA LEU A 100 15.45 44.70 8.15
C LEU A 100 15.96 46.03 8.73
N ARG A 101 17.11 46.53 8.25
CA ARG A 101 17.61 47.87 8.64
C ARG A 101 16.65 48.98 8.22
N ALA A 102 16.05 48.89 7.02
CA ALA A 102 15.05 49.85 6.58
C ALA A 102 13.79 49.83 7.47
N ALA A 103 13.29 48.64 7.82
CA ALA A 103 12.17 48.49 8.74
C ALA A 103 12.49 49.01 10.15
N GLN A 104 13.70 48.75 10.66
CA GLN A 104 14.15 49.28 11.95
C GLN A 104 14.21 50.81 11.93
N ASN A 105 14.82 51.39 10.90
CA ASN A 105 14.91 52.85 10.76
C ASN A 105 13.52 53.50 10.63
N ALA A 106 12.61 52.90 9.86
CA ALA A 106 11.24 53.39 9.72
C ALA A 106 10.49 53.31 11.06
N TYR A 107 10.64 52.19 11.78
CA TYR A 107 10.05 52.01 13.11
C TYR A 107 10.55 53.04 14.12
N ASP A 108 11.87 53.27 14.17
CA ASP A 108 12.47 54.27 15.06
C ASP A 108 12.03 55.70 14.69
N HIS A 109 11.86 55.99 13.39
CA HIS A 109 11.41 57.29 12.89
C HIS A 109 9.95 57.60 13.29
N ILE A 110 9.10 56.59 13.52
CA ILE A 110 7.77 56.78 14.10
C ILE A 110 7.87 57.51 15.44
N PHE A 111 8.80 57.10 16.31
CA PHE A 111 8.94 57.71 17.64
C PHE A 111 9.53 59.12 17.59
N VAL A 112 10.36 59.41 16.58
CA VAL A 112 10.83 60.78 16.31
C VAL A 112 9.66 61.69 15.92
N ARG A 113 8.84 61.27 14.95
CA ARG A 113 7.67 62.05 14.51
C ARG A 113 6.58 62.15 15.57
N ARG A 114 6.39 61.09 16.35
CA ARG A 114 5.53 61.09 17.55
C ARG A 114 6.01 62.12 18.56
N ALA A 115 7.30 62.15 18.89
CA ALA A 115 7.85 63.12 19.83
C ALA A 115 7.73 64.56 19.32
N GLU A 116 8.02 64.80 18.04
CA GLU A 116 7.80 66.11 17.40
C GLU A 116 6.33 66.55 17.53
N ALA A 117 5.39 65.69 17.15
CA ALA A 117 3.97 65.97 17.22
C ALA A 117 3.49 66.23 18.66
N LEU A 118 3.92 65.43 19.63
CA LEU A 118 3.53 65.59 21.03
C LEU A 118 4.18 66.81 21.71
N SER A 119 5.41 67.16 21.33
CA SER A 119 6.09 68.37 21.84
C SER A 119 5.44 69.67 21.36
N ALA A 120 4.82 69.63 20.18
CA ALA A 120 4.10 70.74 19.59
C ALA A 120 2.64 70.82 20.07
N ALA A 121 2.15 69.87 20.87
CA ALA A 121 0.77 69.82 21.33
C ALA A 121 0.56 70.57 22.68
N SER A 122 -0.61 71.20 22.86
CA SER A 122 -1.09 71.77 24.13
C SER A 122 -0.94 70.83 25.34
N GLU A 123 -0.68 71.38 26.55
CA GLU A 123 -0.63 70.65 27.84
C GLU A 123 -1.82 69.70 28.07
N PHE A 124 -2.98 69.98 27.45
CA PHE A 124 -4.20 69.18 27.53
C PHE A 124 -4.07 67.73 27.01
N VAL A 125 -3.08 67.42 26.16
CA VAL A 125 -2.97 66.13 25.46
C VAL A 125 -1.90 65.19 26.07
N THR A 126 -1.13 65.66 27.06
CA THR A 126 0.10 65.02 27.57
C THR A 126 -0.09 63.71 28.39
N GLY A 127 -1.32 63.18 28.52
CA GLY A 127 -1.65 62.03 29.38
C GLY A 127 -2.18 60.76 28.69
N TRP A 128 -2.23 60.68 27.35
CA TRP A 128 -2.87 59.56 26.64
C TRP A 128 -1.87 58.47 26.20
N ALA A 129 -2.18 57.20 26.53
CA ALA A 129 -1.42 56.03 26.05
C ALA A 129 -1.94 55.58 24.68
N LEU A 130 -1.26 55.98 23.61
CA LEU A 130 -1.51 55.48 22.25
C LEU A 130 -0.60 54.30 21.91
N PRO A 131 -1.09 53.27 21.16
CA PRO A 131 -0.24 52.23 20.61
C PRO A 131 0.81 52.82 19.65
N TRP A 132 1.81 52.03 19.28
CA TRP A 132 2.94 52.54 18.48
C TRP A 132 2.51 52.96 17.06
N ASP A 133 1.44 52.38 16.53
CA ASP A 133 0.89 52.53 15.17
C ASP A 133 -0.37 53.40 15.10
N ALA A 134 -0.62 54.27 16.09
CA ALA A 134 -1.73 55.21 16.05
C ALA A 134 -1.29 56.66 16.26
N VAL A 135 -1.93 57.57 15.54
CA VAL A 135 -1.82 59.03 15.72
C VAL A 135 -2.96 59.57 16.59
N LEU A 136 -2.79 60.79 17.12
CA LEU A 136 -3.88 61.48 17.84
C LEU A 136 -5.05 61.82 16.90
N PRO A 137 -6.30 61.78 17.38
CA PRO A 137 -7.44 62.28 16.62
C PRO A 137 -7.26 63.75 16.25
N SER A 138 -7.48 64.11 14.98
CA SER A 138 -7.20 65.47 14.47
C SER A 138 -7.93 66.59 15.22
N TRP A 139 -9.12 66.32 15.74
CA TRP A 139 -9.91 67.28 16.53
C TRP A 139 -9.33 67.56 17.93
N MET A 140 -8.45 66.70 18.44
CA MET A 140 -7.73 66.90 19.70
C MET A 140 -6.42 67.69 19.53
N TYR A 141 -6.00 67.93 18.28
CA TYR A 141 -4.73 68.58 17.96
C TYR A 141 -4.98 70.01 17.51
N VAL A 142 -4.76 70.95 18.42
CA VAL A 142 -5.10 72.38 18.23
C VAL A 142 -3.98 73.13 17.47
N ASP A 143 -2.81 72.50 17.33
CA ASP A 143 -1.63 73.00 16.63
C ASP A 143 -1.60 72.57 15.15
N ASP A 144 -0.50 72.81 14.42
CA ASP A 144 -0.42 72.54 12.96
C ASP A 144 -0.68 71.05 12.62
N PRO A 145 -1.77 70.71 11.89
CA PRO A 145 -2.09 69.33 11.52
C PRO A 145 -1.03 68.63 10.65
N SER A 146 -0.03 69.35 10.11
CA SER A 146 1.10 68.78 9.37
C SER A 146 1.96 67.82 10.22
N TYR A 147 2.01 67.98 11.54
CA TYR A 147 2.74 67.07 12.43
C TYR A 147 2.09 65.70 12.53
N LEU A 148 0.75 65.65 12.63
CA LEU A 148 0.00 64.39 12.65
C LEU A 148 0.11 63.64 11.32
N ARG A 149 0.08 64.36 10.18
CA ARG A 149 0.31 63.75 8.86
C ARG A 149 1.69 63.13 8.76
N ARG A 150 2.75 63.86 9.14
CA ARG A 150 4.12 63.31 9.13
C ARG A 150 4.31 62.10 10.05
N TRP A 151 3.58 62.03 11.16
CA TRP A 151 3.59 60.86 12.03
C TRP A 151 2.85 59.68 11.39
N GLN A 152 1.68 59.91 10.79
CA GLN A 152 0.96 58.88 10.02
C GLN A 152 1.82 58.35 8.86
N ASP A 153 2.45 59.25 8.09
CA ASP A 153 3.35 58.90 6.98
C ASP A 153 4.49 57.98 7.47
N ALA A 154 5.06 58.24 8.65
CA ALA A 154 6.11 57.38 9.23
C ALA A 154 5.59 55.98 9.64
N ILE A 155 4.34 55.85 10.07
CA ILE A 155 3.69 54.56 10.34
C ILE A 155 3.48 53.80 9.03
N ASP A 156 3.00 54.48 7.99
CA ASP A 156 2.77 53.92 6.66
C ASP A 156 4.09 53.48 5.99
N ASP A 157 5.17 54.25 6.17
CA ASP A 157 6.53 53.91 5.76
C ASP A 157 7.01 52.62 6.43
N TYR A 158 6.75 52.44 7.73
CA TYR A 158 7.08 51.19 8.44
C TYR A 158 6.28 50.01 7.90
N TYR A 159 4.97 50.17 7.68
CA TYR A 159 4.16 49.09 7.11
C TYR A 159 4.65 48.70 5.70
N THR A 160 5.09 49.66 4.90
CA THR A 160 5.71 49.43 3.59
C THR A 160 7.02 48.66 3.73
N ALA A 161 7.91 49.08 4.64
CA ALA A 161 9.18 48.40 4.90
C ALA A 161 8.99 46.97 5.43
N ARG A 162 8.00 46.78 6.32
CA ARG A 162 7.60 45.47 6.85
C ARG A 162 7.09 44.55 5.75
N ALA A 163 6.18 45.02 4.89
CA ALA A 163 5.68 44.24 3.77
C ALA A 163 6.81 43.83 2.81
N SER A 164 7.73 44.76 2.55
CA SER A 164 8.92 44.50 1.72
C SER A 164 9.85 43.43 2.32
N TYR A 165 10.04 43.41 3.64
CA TYR A 165 10.79 42.34 4.30
C TYR A 165 10.03 41.01 4.27
N ASN A 166 8.73 41.01 4.55
CA ASN A 166 7.94 39.77 4.58
C ASN A 166 7.83 39.10 3.19
N ALA A 167 7.91 39.86 2.10
CA ALA A 167 7.96 39.32 0.74
C ALA A 167 9.20 38.45 0.46
N LEU A 168 10.26 38.55 1.29
CA LEU A 168 11.44 37.68 1.19
C LEU A 168 11.12 36.21 1.52
N GLY A 169 10.00 35.93 2.20
CA GLY A 169 9.52 34.56 2.42
C GLY A 169 9.19 33.85 1.11
N ASP A 170 8.56 34.54 0.18
CA ASP A 170 8.24 33.98 -1.15
C ASP A 170 9.50 33.78 -1.99
N GLU A 171 10.44 34.75 -1.91
CA GLU A 171 11.74 34.65 -2.57
C GLU A 171 12.55 33.45 -2.07
N ARG A 172 12.51 33.17 -0.76
CA ARG A 172 13.11 31.98 -0.19
C ARG A 172 12.50 30.70 -0.77
N ALA A 173 11.17 30.62 -0.82
CA ALA A 173 10.48 29.44 -1.34
C ALA A 173 10.84 29.17 -2.82
N GLU A 174 11.03 30.23 -3.61
CA GLU A 174 11.47 30.13 -5.00
C GLU A 174 12.92 29.63 -5.12
N ILE A 175 13.83 30.15 -4.30
CA ILE A 175 15.23 29.70 -4.26
C ILE A 175 15.31 28.21 -3.91
N ASP A 176 14.57 27.77 -2.89
CA ASP A 176 14.52 26.36 -2.47
C ASP A 176 13.97 25.48 -3.61
N ARG A 177 12.88 25.89 -4.27
CA ARG A 177 12.27 25.14 -5.37
C ARG A 177 13.20 25.02 -6.58
N ARG A 178 13.88 26.10 -6.96
CA ARG A 178 14.88 26.08 -8.05
C ARG A 178 16.03 25.14 -7.74
N ALA A 179 16.52 25.11 -6.50
CA ALA A 179 17.59 24.21 -6.08
C ALA A 179 17.16 22.74 -6.17
N VAL A 180 15.97 22.41 -5.67
CA VAL A 180 15.41 21.04 -5.76
C VAL A 180 15.26 20.61 -7.21
N ASN A 181 14.68 21.46 -8.07
CA ASN A 181 14.50 21.16 -9.49
C ASN A 181 15.85 20.97 -10.21
N ALA A 182 16.85 21.80 -9.89
CA ALA A 182 18.18 21.70 -10.48
C ALA A 182 18.88 20.39 -10.07
N ILE A 183 18.74 19.94 -8.82
CA ILE A 183 19.30 18.66 -8.36
C ILE A 183 18.57 17.48 -9.01
N ALA A 184 17.23 17.52 -9.07
CA ALA A 184 16.43 16.46 -9.69
C ALA A 184 16.73 16.30 -11.20
N ALA A 185 17.08 17.40 -11.88
CA ALA A 185 17.43 17.40 -13.29
C ALA A 185 18.86 16.86 -13.59
N VAL A 186 19.68 16.56 -12.56
CA VAL A 186 21.01 15.98 -12.78
C VAL A 186 20.86 14.58 -13.37
N PRO A 187 21.49 14.27 -14.53
CA PRO A 187 21.31 12.98 -15.21
C PRO A 187 21.62 11.77 -14.32
N LEU A 188 22.68 11.84 -13.51
CA LEU A 188 23.02 10.78 -12.54
C LEU A 188 21.90 10.57 -11.51
N ILE A 189 21.33 11.66 -10.97
CA ILE A 189 20.24 11.56 -10.00
C ILE A 189 19.02 10.95 -10.68
N SER A 190 18.66 11.41 -11.87
CA SER A 190 17.56 10.82 -12.64
C SER A 190 17.81 9.35 -12.98
N ALA A 191 19.04 8.95 -13.30
CA ALA A 191 19.38 7.57 -13.61
C ALA A 191 19.28 6.67 -12.36
N VAL A 192 19.83 7.13 -11.23
CA VAL A 192 19.77 6.40 -9.97
C VAL A 192 18.33 6.32 -9.46
N THR A 193 17.57 7.41 -9.49
CA THR A 193 16.19 7.40 -8.97
C THR A 193 15.16 6.83 -9.96
N GLN A 194 15.61 6.34 -11.11
CA GLN A 194 14.77 5.92 -12.24
C GLN A 194 13.68 6.94 -12.60
N GLY A 195 14.09 8.19 -12.79
CA GLY A 195 13.19 9.29 -13.13
C GLY A 195 12.32 9.75 -11.95
N GLY A 196 12.75 9.50 -10.71
CA GLY A 196 12.04 9.92 -9.50
C GLY A 196 11.14 8.87 -8.87
N LYS A 197 11.10 7.64 -9.41
CA LYS A 197 10.37 6.51 -8.84
C LYS A 197 10.94 6.05 -7.50
N VAL A 198 12.25 6.16 -7.31
CA VAL A 198 12.92 5.75 -6.07
C VAL A 198 13.04 6.93 -5.09
N GLY A 199 12.42 6.77 -3.93
CA GLY A 199 12.51 7.72 -2.82
C GLY A 199 13.84 7.66 -2.05
N GLY A 200 13.98 8.50 -1.02
CA GLY A 200 15.21 8.58 -0.22
C GLY A 200 15.61 7.27 0.46
N ALA A 201 14.65 6.44 0.86
CA ALA A 201 14.89 5.14 1.51
C ALA A 201 15.57 4.12 0.57
N GLY A 202 15.24 4.16 -0.73
CA GLY A 202 15.78 3.25 -1.74
C GLY A 202 17.05 3.74 -2.42
N PHE A 203 17.47 4.98 -2.14
CA PHE A 203 18.60 5.61 -2.83
C PHE A 203 19.90 4.79 -2.70
N ALA A 204 20.12 4.13 -1.56
CA ALA A 204 21.29 3.28 -1.34
C ALA A 204 21.28 2.05 -2.28
N ALA A 205 20.17 1.32 -2.35
CA ALA A 205 20.04 0.16 -3.23
C ALA A 205 20.12 0.57 -4.70
N ALA A 206 19.41 1.64 -5.08
CA ALA A 206 19.45 2.16 -6.43
C ALA A 206 20.85 2.61 -6.86
N SER A 207 21.63 3.22 -5.96
CA SER A 207 23.02 3.59 -6.21
C SER A 207 23.91 2.36 -6.42
N LEU A 208 23.70 1.30 -5.63
CA LEU A 208 24.41 0.03 -5.78
C LEU A 208 24.05 -0.68 -7.08
N ALA A 209 22.76 -0.69 -7.44
CA ALA A 209 22.27 -1.25 -8.69
C ALA A 209 22.82 -0.51 -9.91
N TRP A 210 22.77 0.83 -9.89
CA TRP A 210 23.40 1.67 -10.91
C TRP A 210 24.91 1.41 -11.00
N ALA A 211 25.59 1.21 -9.87
CA ALA A 211 27.00 0.84 -9.81
C ALA A 211 27.29 -0.63 -10.20
N GLY A 212 26.27 -1.44 -10.46
CA GLY A 212 26.34 -2.87 -10.78
C GLY A 212 26.87 -3.74 -9.64
N ASN A 213 26.76 -3.24 -8.40
CA ASN A 213 27.10 -3.97 -7.18
C ASN A 213 25.83 -4.44 -6.46
N VAL A 214 24.93 -5.07 -7.22
CA VAL A 214 23.62 -5.53 -6.74
C VAL A 214 23.74 -6.56 -5.61
N ASN A 215 24.86 -7.28 -5.53
CA ASN A 215 25.13 -8.24 -4.47
C ASN A 215 25.46 -7.61 -3.10
N ALA A 216 25.63 -6.29 -3.03
CA ALA A 216 25.80 -5.57 -1.76
C ALA A 216 24.48 -4.98 -1.21
N ILE A 217 23.37 -5.18 -1.92
CA ILE A 217 22.04 -4.72 -1.52
C ILE A 217 21.52 -5.61 -0.38
N THR A 218 21.06 -5.00 0.71
CA THR A 218 20.36 -5.69 1.81
C THR A 218 18.86 -5.74 1.55
N ALA A 219 18.13 -6.64 2.22
CA ALA A 219 16.67 -6.73 2.08
C ALA A 219 15.96 -5.41 2.44
N GLU A 220 16.42 -4.68 3.45
CA GLU A 220 15.87 -3.37 3.83
C GLU A 220 16.10 -2.33 2.74
N SER A 221 17.30 -2.31 2.16
CA SER A 221 17.61 -1.37 1.08
C SER A 221 16.85 -1.70 -0.21
N LEU A 222 16.63 -3.00 -0.49
CA LEU A 222 15.80 -3.48 -1.58
C LEU A 222 14.33 -3.06 -1.38
N ALA A 223 13.76 -3.31 -0.20
CA ALA A 223 12.41 -2.87 0.14
C ALA A 223 12.25 -1.35 0.07
N GLY A 224 13.31 -0.59 0.40
CA GLY A 224 13.34 0.86 0.30
C GLY A 224 13.17 1.40 -1.12
N LEU A 225 13.37 0.58 -2.17
CA LEU A 225 13.11 0.97 -3.56
C LEU A 225 11.62 1.29 -3.80
N GLY A 226 10.71 0.63 -3.07
CA GLY A 226 9.27 0.90 -3.06
C GLY A 226 8.50 0.39 -4.28
N ASP A 227 9.03 0.62 -5.49
CA ASP A 227 8.40 0.19 -6.75
C ASP A 227 8.66 -1.32 -7.00
N PRO A 228 7.62 -2.16 -7.11
CA PRO A 228 7.75 -3.61 -7.31
C PRO A 228 8.51 -4.00 -8.58
N ASP A 229 8.38 -3.24 -9.67
CA ASP A 229 9.07 -3.53 -10.94
C ASP A 229 10.57 -3.27 -10.79
N ILE A 230 10.95 -2.22 -10.06
CA ILE A 230 12.35 -1.89 -9.77
C ILE A 230 12.95 -2.94 -8.83
N ILE A 231 12.19 -3.37 -7.81
CA ILE A 231 12.59 -4.45 -6.91
C ILE A 231 12.82 -5.73 -7.71
N ARG A 232 11.90 -6.07 -8.61
CA ARG A 232 11.98 -7.24 -9.49
C ARG A 232 13.20 -7.20 -10.39
N GLU A 233 13.42 -6.09 -11.09
CA GLU A 233 14.59 -5.90 -11.96
C GLU A 233 15.88 -6.09 -11.15
N THR A 234 15.96 -5.43 -10.00
CA THR A 234 17.12 -5.51 -9.11
C THR A 234 17.35 -6.94 -8.62
N TRP A 235 16.31 -7.63 -8.15
CA TRP A 235 16.37 -9.02 -7.70
C TRP A 235 16.88 -9.95 -8.81
N ASN A 236 16.35 -9.77 -10.03
CA ASN A 236 16.70 -10.59 -11.20
C ASN A 236 18.15 -10.42 -11.64
N THR A 237 18.81 -9.31 -11.30
CA THR A 237 20.25 -9.11 -11.59
C THR A 237 21.18 -9.79 -10.57
N MET A 238 20.66 -10.15 -9.38
CA MET A 238 21.45 -10.86 -8.37
C MET A 238 21.69 -12.30 -8.79
N ASP A 239 22.86 -12.84 -8.42
CA ASP A 239 23.12 -14.28 -8.55
C ASP A 239 22.35 -15.09 -7.50
N GLN A 240 22.20 -16.40 -7.75
CA GLN A 240 21.44 -17.30 -6.87
C GLN A 240 22.00 -17.32 -5.43
N ALA A 241 23.33 -17.32 -5.28
CA ALA A 241 23.97 -17.36 -3.97
C ALA A 241 23.63 -16.13 -3.12
N THR A 242 23.55 -14.96 -3.75
CA THR A 242 23.13 -13.70 -3.10
C THR A 242 21.66 -13.76 -2.71
N ARG A 243 20.79 -14.23 -3.61
CA ARG A 243 19.35 -14.37 -3.32
C ARG A 243 19.11 -15.33 -2.15
N ASP A 244 19.76 -16.50 -2.16
CA ASP A 244 19.66 -17.49 -1.08
C ASP A 244 20.14 -16.91 0.25
N ALA A 245 21.25 -16.16 0.24
CA ALA A 245 21.78 -15.51 1.44
C ALA A 245 20.81 -14.45 2.00
N LEU A 246 20.18 -13.66 1.12
CA LEU A 246 19.19 -12.66 1.51
C LEU A 246 17.91 -13.31 2.05
N LEU A 247 17.40 -14.36 1.40
CA LEU A 247 16.25 -15.14 1.85
C LEU A 247 16.49 -15.75 3.24
N ALA A 248 17.70 -16.26 3.49
CA ALA A 248 18.06 -16.80 4.80
C ALA A 248 18.24 -15.72 5.87
N ALA A 249 18.76 -14.53 5.51
CA ALA A 249 19.05 -13.47 6.47
C ALA A 249 17.82 -12.63 6.85
N SER A 250 16.91 -12.39 5.90
CA SER A 250 15.76 -11.49 6.06
C SER A 250 14.46 -12.07 5.48
N PRO A 251 14.05 -13.29 5.88
CA PRO A 251 12.88 -13.96 5.31
C PRO A 251 11.58 -13.17 5.56
N MET A 252 11.44 -12.47 6.70
CA MET A 252 10.21 -11.72 7.01
C MET A 252 9.98 -10.55 6.05
N ILE A 253 11.05 -9.89 5.60
CA ILE A 253 10.95 -8.81 4.62
C ILE A 253 10.63 -9.40 3.24
N LEU A 254 11.47 -10.33 2.77
CA LEU A 254 11.40 -10.82 1.39
C LEU A 254 10.18 -11.69 1.12
N GLY A 255 9.72 -12.44 2.12
CA GLY A 255 8.50 -13.24 2.04
C GLY A 255 7.22 -12.43 1.87
N ASN A 256 7.26 -11.13 2.18
CA ASN A 256 6.11 -10.23 2.14
C ASN A 256 6.34 -9.02 1.21
N LEU A 257 7.45 -8.98 0.46
CA LEU A 257 7.83 -7.84 -0.37
C LEU A 257 7.34 -8.00 -1.81
N ASN A 258 6.57 -7.01 -2.27
CA ASN A 258 6.16 -6.92 -3.67
C ASN A 258 7.36 -6.78 -4.61
N GLY A 259 7.30 -7.48 -5.75
CA GLY A 259 8.42 -7.60 -6.69
C GLY A 259 9.34 -8.80 -6.45
N ILE A 260 9.21 -9.53 -5.33
CA ILE A 260 9.90 -10.82 -5.13
C ILE A 260 9.08 -11.96 -5.78
N PRO A 261 9.72 -12.89 -6.54
CA PRO A 261 9.02 -14.01 -7.17
C PRO A 261 8.28 -14.91 -6.18
N ILE A 262 7.17 -15.50 -6.62
CA ILE A 262 6.34 -16.42 -5.82
C ILE A 262 7.20 -17.50 -5.15
N ARG A 263 8.06 -18.20 -5.92
CA ARG A 263 8.96 -19.25 -5.40
C ARG A 263 9.84 -18.76 -4.25
N ASP A 264 10.37 -17.55 -4.39
CA ASP A 264 11.32 -16.99 -3.43
C ASP A 264 10.55 -16.50 -2.18
N ARG A 265 9.33 -15.97 -2.34
CA ARG A 265 8.42 -15.69 -1.21
C ARG A 265 8.05 -16.95 -0.43
N VAL A 266 7.74 -18.05 -1.12
CA VAL A 266 7.45 -19.35 -0.48
C VAL A 266 8.65 -19.83 0.33
N THR A 267 9.86 -19.74 -0.23
CA THR A 267 11.09 -20.11 0.46
C THR A 267 11.31 -19.30 1.75
N ALA A 268 11.12 -17.98 1.68
CA ALA A 268 11.20 -17.09 2.83
C ALA A 268 10.10 -17.38 3.86
N ASN A 269 8.84 -17.53 3.44
CA ASN A 269 7.73 -17.74 4.36
C ASN A 269 7.75 -19.11 5.01
N HIS A 270 8.23 -20.15 4.35
CA HIS A 270 8.51 -21.44 5.01
C HIS A 270 9.55 -21.30 6.13
N THR A 271 10.54 -20.43 5.96
CA THR A 271 11.49 -20.09 7.02
C THR A 271 10.79 -19.33 8.15
N ASN A 272 10.01 -18.29 7.82
CA ASN A 272 9.24 -17.53 8.81
C ASN A 272 8.30 -18.41 9.64
N ILE A 273 7.62 -19.38 9.01
CA ILE A 273 6.74 -20.33 9.70
C ILE A 273 7.53 -21.20 10.68
N ARG A 274 8.67 -21.78 10.24
CA ARG A 274 9.52 -22.60 11.12
C ARG A 274 10.08 -21.82 12.30
N ASP A 275 10.55 -20.60 12.04
CA ASP A 275 11.09 -19.72 13.07
C ASP A 275 10.01 -19.32 14.08
N GLU A 276 8.80 -19.05 13.60
CA GLU A 276 7.66 -18.71 14.44
C GLU A 276 7.19 -19.90 15.30
N ILE A 277 7.12 -21.11 14.73
CA ILE A 277 6.87 -22.35 15.48
C ILE A 277 7.92 -22.49 16.59
N ALA A 278 9.21 -22.37 16.27
CA ALA A 278 10.29 -22.52 17.22
C ALA A 278 10.23 -21.44 18.33
N ARG A 279 9.92 -20.19 17.98
CA ARG A 279 9.71 -19.08 18.92
C ARG A 279 8.63 -19.42 19.93
N ARG A 280 7.46 -19.88 19.45
CA ARG A 280 6.32 -20.23 20.31
C ARG A 280 6.59 -21.46 21.17
N GLU A 281 7.19 -22.51 20.62
CA GLU A 281 7.57 -23.71 21.38
C GLU A 281 8.53 -23.37 22.53
N ALA A 282 9.49 -22.46 22.30
CA ALA A 282 10.39 -21.99 23.34
C ALA A 282 9.67 -21.20 24.45
N GLU A 283 8.74 -20.30 24.11
CA GLU A 283 7.98 -19.56 25.13
C GLU A 283 7.00 -20.47 25.87
N ILE A 284 6.36 -21.42 25.20
CA ILE A 284 5.53 -22.46 25.83
C ILE A 284 6.34 -23.21 26.88
N ALA A 285 7.54 -23.69 26.54
CA ALA A 285 8.40 -24.41 27.48
C ALA A 285 8.74 -23.55 28.72
N ARG A 286 9.03 -22.26 28.50
CA ARG A 286 9.29 -21.30 29.58
C ARG A 286 8.08 -21.07 30.48
N LEU A 287 6.89 -20.90 29.90
CA LEU A 287 5.66 -20.69 30.66
C LEU A 287 5.24 -21.96 31.43
N GLN A 288 5.47 -23.14 30.85
CA GLN A 288 5.25 -24.43 31.51
C GLN A 288 6.13 -24.59 32.75
N GLU A 289 7.42 -24.26 32.66
CA GLU A 289 8.33 -24.29 33.83
C GLU A 289 7.83 -23.37 34.96
N LYS A 290 7.39 -22.16 34.62
CA LYS A 290 6.77 -21.24 35.60
C LYS A 290 5.52 -21.84 36.22
N LEU A 291 4.65 -22.45 35.41
CA LEU A 291 3.40 -23.06 35.87
C LEU A 291 3.66 -24.25 36.80
N ASP A 292 4.63 -25.11 36.49
CA ASP A 292 5.00 -26.28 37.27
C ASP A 292 5.66 -25.90 38.62
N GLY A 293 6.43 -24.81 38.64
CA GLY A 293 7.01 -24.25 39.87
C GLY A 293 6.02 -23.60 40.83
N MET A 294 4.76 -23.37 40.41
CA MET A 294 3.75 -22.69 41.23
C MET A 294 2.87 -23.66 42.04
N THR A 295 2.57 -23.31 43.28
CA THR A 295 1.59 -24.04 44.12
C THR A 295 0.31 -23.22 44.33
N ALA A 296 -0.86 -23.83 44.17
CA ALA A 296 -2.17 -23.17 44.33
C ALA A 296 -2.53 -23.02 45.83
N ARG A 297 -1.88 -22.07 46.51
CA ARG A 297 -2.02 -21.87 47.97
C ARG A 297 -3.19 -20.96 48.35
N ASN A 298 -3.72 -20.18 47.41
CA ASN A 298 -4.84 -19.24 47.60
C ASN A 298 -5.51 -18.90 46.25
N HIS A 299 -6.62 -18.15 46.27
CA HIS A 299 -7.35 -17.77 45.05
C HIS A 299 -6.49 -16.99 44.03
N TRP A 300 -5.58 -16.12 44.48
CA TRP A 300 -4.65 -15.39 43.60
C TRP A 300 -3.68 -16.31 42.85
N SER A 301 -3.09 -17.29 43.53
CA SER A 301 -2.20 -18.28 42.90
C SER A 301 -2.94 -19.23 41.97
N ALA A 302 -4.21 -19.55 42.26
CA ALA A 302 -5.06 -20.31 41.35
C ALA A 302 -5.38 -19.51 40.06
N GLN A 303 -5.75 -18.23 40.20
CA GLN A 303 -6.01 -17.34 39.05
C GLN A 303 -4.77 -17.18 38.17
N ARG A 304 -3.59 -16.99 38.77
CA ARG A 304 -2.34 -16.84 38.02
C ARG A 304 -1.96 -18.13 37.29
N ARG A 305 -2.17 -19.31 37.89
CA ARG A 305 -1.98 -20.60 37.22
C ARG A 305 -2.91 -20.77 36.02
N LYS A 306 -4.19 -20.37 36.17
CA LYS A 306 -5.14 -20.37 35.05
C LYS A 306 -4.66 -19.47 33.91
N SER A 307 -4.29 -18.23 34.21
CA SER A 307 -3.76 -17.28 33.22
C SER A 307 -2.55 -17.82 32.46
N LEU A 308 -1.57 -18.44 33.13
CA LEU A 308 -0.43 -19.07 32.45
C LEU A 308 -0.86 -20.26 31.58
N SER A 309 -1.83 -21.05 32.05
CA SER A 309 -2.35 -22.18 31.28
C SER A 309 -3.11 -21.73 30.02
N ASP A 310 -3.88 -20.63 30.12
CA ASP A 310 -4.59 -20.04 28.99
C ASP A 310 -3.59 -19.49 27.96
N GLU A 311 -2.54 -18.78 28.41
CA GLU A 311 -1.46 -18.25 27.56
C GLU A 311 -0.69 -19.37 26.83
N ILE A 312 -0.42 -20.49 27.51
CA ILE A 312 0.18 -21.68 26.89
C ILE A 312 -0.73 -22.28 25.82
N ALA A 313 -2.04 -22.33 26.08
CA ALA A 313 -3.00 -22.88 25.12
C ALA A 313 -3.09 -22.00 23.87
N GLU A 314 -3.12 -20.68 24.03
CA GLU A 314 -3.12 -19.70 22.94
C GLU A 314 -1.85 -19.78 22.08
N LEU A 315 -0.67 -19.87 22.71
CA LEU A 315 0.58 -20.04 21.96
C LEU A 315 0.64 -21.36 21.19
N ARG A 316 -0.01 -22.41 21.73
CA ARG A 316 0.02 -23.76 21.15
C ARG A 316 -0.95 -23.93 19.99
N GLU A 317 -2.09 -23.24 20.03
CA GLU A 317 -3.20 -23.39 19.08
C GLU A 317 -2.74 -23.40 17.61
N PRO A 318 -1.98 -22.41 17.10
CA PRO A 318 -1.69 -22.33 15.66
C PRO A 318 -0.54 -23.24 15.20
N ILE A 319 0.26 -23.79 16.14
CA ILE A 319 1.45 -24.58 15.78
C ILE A 319 1.10 -25.81 14.94
N GLY A 320 -0.04 -26.46 15.22
CA GLY A 320 -0.49 -27.62 14.46
C GLY A 320 -0.73 -27.27 12.99
N ALA A 321 -1.59 -26.28 12.75
CA ALA A 321 -1.91 -25.80 11.41
C ALA A 321 -0.67 -25.34 10.63
N TRP A 322 0.28 -24.69 11.29
CA TRP A 322 1.51 -24.25 10.65
C TRP A 322 2.46 -25.39 10.29
N LYS A 323 2.47 -26.48 11.07
CA LYS A 323 3.19 -27.70 10.70
C LYS A 323 2.52 -28.36 9.51
N ASP A 324 1.19 -28.42 9.50
CA ASP A 324 0.42 -28.95 8.38
C ASP A 324 0.75 -28.19 7.08
N LEU A 325 0.78 -26.85 7.10
CA LEU A 325 1.21 -26.03 5.95
C LEU A 325 2.59 -26.43 5.40
N LEU A 326 3.54 -26.81 6.27
CA LEU A 326 4.89 -27.20 5.84
C LEU A 326 4.94 -28.63 5.29
N ASP A 327 4.10 -29.51 5.81
CA ASP A 327 4.06 -30.94 5.48
C ASP A 327 3.13 -31.25 4.30
N GLU A 328 2.25 -30.32 3.96
CA GLU A 328 1.32 -30.39 2.83
C GLU A 328 2.00 -30.75 1.50
N GLN A 329 1.23 -31.38 0.60
CA GLN A 329 1.71 -31.75 -0.74
C GLN A 329 0.68 -31.33 -1.79
N PRO A 330 0.47 -30.01 -1.98
CA PRO A 330 -0.58 -29.52 -2.85
C PRO A 330 -0.28 -29.92 -4.30
N VAL A 331 -1.32 -30.39 -4.97
CA VAL A 331 -1.27 -30.83 -6.36
C VAL A 331 -1.33 -29.62 -7.28
N TRP A 332 -0.57 -29.67 -8.38
CA TRP A 332 -0.67 -28.72 -9.47
C TRP A 332 -0.47 -29.43 -10.81
N TYR A 333 -0.88 -28.78 -11.90
CA TYR A 333 -0.83 -29.35 -13.23
C TYR A 333 0.04 -28.51 -14.16
N ASP A 334 0.88 -29.15 -14.98
CA ASP A 334 1.64 -28.47 -16.04
C ASP A 334 0.78 -28.19 -17.28
N GLU A 335 1.33 -27.46 -18.27
CA GLU A 335 0.65 -27.12 -19.52
C GLU A 335 0.09 -28.35 -20.26
N SER A 336 0.69 -29.53 -20.08
CA SER A 336 0.22 -30.77 -20.69
C SER A 336 -0.89 -31.49 -19.91
N GLY A 337 -1.32 -30.92 -18.77
CA GLY A 337 -2.28 -31.51 -17.85
C GLY A 337 -1.71 -32.62 -16.98
N ARG A 338 -0.38 -32.74 -16.88
CA ARG A 338 0.25 -33.74 -16.01
C ARG A 338 0.31 -33.23 -14.58
N GLU A 339 -0.11 -34.10 -13.67
CA GLU A 339 -0.11 -33.86 -12.22
C GLU A 339 1.32 -33.82 -11.64
N HIS A 340 1.56 -32.87 -10.76
CA HIS A 340 2.76 -32.70 -9.95
C HIS A 340 2.37 -32.34 -8.52
N LYS A 341 3.34 -32.39 -7.61
CA LYS A 341 3.16 -32.00 -6.20
C LYS A 341 4.23 -31.01 -5.78
N HIS A 342 3.82 -29.98 -5.06
CA HIS A 342 4.77 -29.13 -4.34
C HIS A 342 5.15 -29.77 -3.01
N SER A 343 6.27 -29.33 -2.44
CA SER A 343 6.66 -29.66 -1.06
C SER A 343 6.24 -28.51 -0.14
N GLY A 344 5.17 -28.72 0.63
CA GLY A 344 4.53 -27.71 1.46
C GLY A 344 3.55 -26.81 0.70
N ALA A 345 2.64 -26.17 1.43
CA ALA A 345 1.77 -25.12 0.95
C ALA A 345 2.57 -23.96 0.35
N GLN A 346 2.12 -23.39 -0.76
CA GLN A 346 2.81 -22.25 -1.38
C GLN A 346 2.40 -20.95 -0.68
N VAL A 347 2.93 -20.74 0.52
CA VAL A 347 2.64 -19.55 1.35
C VAL A 347 3.40 -18.33 0.82
N VAL A 348 2.70 -17.37 0.22
CA VAL A 348 3.29 -16.19 -0.45
C VAL A 348 3.24 -14.90 0.39
N VAL A 349 2.52 -14.94 1.52
CA VAL A 349 2.53 -13.94 2.59
C VAL A 349 2.48 -14.69 3.92
N PHE A 350 3.30 -14.32 4.88
CA PHE A 350 3.22 -14.82 6.26
C PHE A 350 3.78 -13.79 7.24
N ASN A 351 2.92 -13.33 8.15
CA ASN A 351 3.29 -12.52 9.29
C ASN A 351 2.32 -12.79 10.44
N ALA A 352 2.76 -13.61 11.41
CA ALA A 352 1.95 -14.00 12.55
C ALA A 352 1.56 -12.82 13.46
N ASP A 353 2.44 -11.82 13.61
CA ASP A 353 2.17 -10.66 14.46
C ASP A 353 1.12 -9.73 13.82
N ALA A 354 1.03 -9.72 12.49
CA ALA A 354 0.03 -8.96 11.73
C ALA A 354 -1.24 -9.76 11.40
N ASN A 355 -1.32 -11.05 11.78
CA ASN A 355 -2.34 -12.00 11.33
C ASN A 355 -2.50 -12.05 9.80
N ALA A 356 -1.39 -11.93 9.06
CA ALA A 356 -1.39 -11.90 7.61
C ALA A 356 -0.89 -13.22 7.01
N ILE A 357 -1.64 -13.79 6.08
CA ILE A 357 -1.29 -14.98 5.33
C ILE A 357 -1.92 -14.97 3.94
N ALA A 358 -1.21 -15.53 2.96
CA ALA A 358 -1.77 -15.82 1.66
C ALA A 358 -1.16 -17.09 1.09
N THR A 359 -1.97 -17.92 0.44
CA THR A 359 -1.54 -19.15 -0.23
C THR A 359 -1.78 -19.04 -1.73
N TYR A 360 -0.84 -19.57 -2.52
CA TYR A 360 -0.91 -19.69 -3.96
C TYR A 360 -1.23 -21.14 -4.36
N HIS A 361 -2.09 -21.31 -5.34
CA HIS A 361 -2.48 -22.60 -5.90
C HIS A 361 -2.33 -22.54 -7.41
N GLY A 362 -1.35 -23.27 -7.95
CA GLY A 362 -1.03 -23.25 -9.36
C GLY A 362 0.39 -23.73 -9.67
N ALA A 363 0.70 -23.77 -10.95
CA ALA A 363 2.04 -24.04 -11.44
C ALA A 363 2.99 -22.86 -11.14
N ILE A 364 4.28 -23.13 -10.94
CA ILE A 364 5.31 -22.09 -10.82
C ILE A 364 6.32 -22.34 -11.94
N ASP A 365 6.61 -21.30 -12.71
CA ASP A 365 7.60 -21.38 -13.78
C ASP A 365 9.00 -21.56 -13.16
N PRO A 366 9.77 -22.59 -13.55
CA PRO A 366 11.06 -22.88 -12.94
C PRO A 366 12.14 -21.82 -13.27
N VAL A 367 11.96 -21.04 -14.34
CA VAL A 367 12.89 -20.00 -14.78
C VAL A 367 12.59 -18.69 -14.05
N THR A 368 11.34 -18.21 -14.11
CA THR A 368 10.98 -16.91 -13.51
C THR A 368 10.69 -17.00 -12.02
N GLY A 369 10.18 -18.15 -11.56
CA GLY A 369 9.70 -18.33 -10.18
C GLY A 369 8.30 -17.75 -9.94
N ASP A 370 7.56 -17.40 -10.99
CA ASP A 370 6.20 -16.81 -10.93
C ASP A 370 5.18 -17.66 -11.72
N ILE A 371 3.99 -17.09 -11.95
CA ILE A 371 2.92 -17.70 -12.74
C ILE A 371 3.40 -17.94 -14.18
N PRO A 372 3.31 -19.18 -14.71
CA PRO A 372 3.71 -19.46 -16.09
C PRO A 372 2.89 -18.69 -17.13
N VAL A 373 3.54 -18.36 -18.25
CA VAL A 373 2.95 -17.55 -19.35
C VAL A 373 1.70 -18.16 -19.99
N TRP A 374 1.48 -19.46 -19.84
CA TRP A 374 0.34 -20.18 -20.41
C TRP A 374 -0.91 -20.15 -19.51
N VAL A 375 -0.80 -19.65 -18.27
CA VAL A 375 -1.95 -19.46 -17.38
C VAL A 375 -2.82 -18.32 -17.89
N GLN A 376 -4.12 -18.57 -18.03
CA GLN A 376 -5.09 -17.64 -18.62
C GLN A 376 -5.96 -16.96 -17.56
N ASN A 377 -6.20 -17.61 -16.42
CA ASN A 377 -7.06 -17.10 -15.36
C ASN A 377 -6.31 -17.01 -14.04
N VAL A 378 -6.31 -15.84 -13.42
CA VAL A 378 -5.77 -15.62 -12.07
C VAL A 378 -6.90 -15.13 -11.18
N ALA A 379 -7.11 -15.81 -10.04
CA ALA A 379 -8.12 -15.41 -9.06
C ALA A 379 -7.47 -15.00 -7.74
N VAL A 380 -8.03 -13.99 -7.08
CA VAL A 380 -7.73 -13.64 -5.68
C VAL A 380 -9.02 -13.73 -4.88
N SER A 381 -9.04 -14.62 -3.90
CA SER A 381 -10.17 -14.88 -3.02
C SER A 381 -9.91 -14.31 -1.63
N VAL A 382 -10.80 -13.42 -1.18
CA VAL A 382 -10.78 -12.76 0.13
C VAL A 382 -11.89 -13.35 1.00
N PRO A 383 -11.57 -13.95 2.16
CA PRO A 383 -12.54 -14.62 3.01
C PRO A 383 -13.34 -13.65 3.89
N GLY A 384 -14.22 -14.20 4.73
CA GLY A 384 -15.11 -13.45 5.62
C GLY A 384 -14.66 -13.34 7.08
N THR A 385 -15.62 -12.97 7.92
CA THR A 385 -15.56 -13.02 9.40
C THR A 385 -15.06 -14.38 9.88
N THR A 386 -14.44 -14.43 11.06
CA THR A 386 -13.81 -15.61 11.71
C THR A 386 -12.55 -16.15 11.04
N THR A 387 -12.12 -15.61 9.90
CA THR A 387 -10.86 -15.99 9.28
C THR A 387 -9.69 -15.79 10.25
N THR A 388 -8.88 -16.84 10.40
CA THR A 388 -7.63 -16.80 11.17
C THR A 388 -6.46 -17.31 10.34
N ILE A 389 -5.24 -16.98 10.76
CA ILE A 389 -4.01 -17.44 10.10
C ILE A 389 -3.81 -18.97 10.19
N SER A 390 -4.52 -19.66 11.08
CA SER A 390 -4.44 -21.11 11.27
C SER A 390 -5.35 -21.93 10.35
N GLU A 391 -6.21 -21.31 9.54
CA GLU A 391 -7.24 -22.04 8.75
C GLU A 391 -6.96 -22.11 7.22
N PHE A 392 -5.74 -21.77 6.78
CA PHE A 392 -5.44 -21.52 5.35
C PHE A 392 -5.02 -22.73 4.48
N GLY A 393 -4.59 -23.85 5.07
CA GLY A 393 -3.87 -24.92 4.34
C GLY A 393 -4.66 -25.66 3.26
N HIS A 394 -5.88 -26.11 3.59
CA HIS A 394 -6.77 -26.83 2.66
C HIS A 394 -8.12 -26.12 2.48
N GLY A 395 -8.09 -24.79 2.52
CA GLY A 395 -9.29 -23.94 2.46
C GLY A 395 -9.83 -23.68 1.05
N THR A 396 -10.65 -22.64 0.94
CA THR A 396 -11.37 -22.24 -0.28
C THR A 396 -10.48 -22.12 -1.52
N GLY A 397 -9.26 -21.58 -1.40
CA GLY A 397 -8.34 -21.41 -2.54
C GLY A 397 -7.96 -22.71 -3.24
N ALA A 398 -7.70 -23.78 -2.48
CA ALA A 398 -7.37 -25.10 -3.05
C ALA A 398 -8.59 -25.70 -3.78
N SER A 399 -9.79 -25.52 -3.21
CA SER A 399 -11.04 -25.99 -3.82
C SER A 399 -11.33 -25.25 -5.12
N LEU A 400 -11.16 -23.91 -5.13
CA LEU A 400 -11.34 -23.08 -6.33
C LEU A 400 -10.36 -23.48 -7.43
N TYR A 401 -9.08 -23.69 -7.07
CA TYR A 401 -8.09 -24.14 -8.04
C TYR A 401 -8.46 -25.49 -8.63
N SER A 402 -8.77 -26.50 -7.80
CA SER A 402 -9.14 -27.84 -8.27
C SER A 402 -10.34 -27.79 -9.22
N ALA A 403 -11.40 -27.08 -8.84
CA ALA A 403 -12.60 -26.99 -9.67
C ALA A 403 -12.37 -26.20 -10.96
N ALA A 404 -11.52 -25.16 -10.94
CA ALA A 404 -11.12 -24.45 -12.15
C ALA A 404 -10.32 -25.35 -13.11
N ILE A 405 -9.49 -26.26 -12.58
CA ILE A 405 -8.80 -27.26 -13.41
C ILE A 405 -9.80 -28.25 -14.00
N ASP A 406 -10.75 -28.73 -13.21
CA ASP A 406 -11.78 -29.67 -13.67
C ASP A 406 -12.68 -29.04 -14.75
N ALA A 407 -12.99 -27.75 -14.64
CA ALA A 407 -13.84 -27.02 -15.57
C ALA A 407 -13.14 -26.67 -16.90
N ASN A 408 -11.88 -26.20 -16.86
CA ASN A 408 -11.23 -25.58 -18.03
C ASN A 408 -9.77 -26.02 -18.28
N GLY A 409 -9.29 -27.06 -17.59
CA GLY A 409 -7.91 -27.55 -17.72
C GLY A 409 -6.88 -26.72 -16.94
N PRO A 410 -5.56 -26.96 -17.12
CA PRO A 410 -4.51 -26.48 -16.22
C PRO A 410 -4.35 -24.94 -16.13
N GLY A 411 -5.03 -24.17 -16.98
CA GLY A 411 -4.79 -22.73 -17.25
C GLY A 411 -5.23 -21.73 -16.18
N SER A 412 -5.36 -22.13 -14.93
CA SER A 412 -5.83 -21.28 -13.83
C SER A 412 -4.82 -21.21 -12.68
N ALA A 413 -4.79 -20.10 -11.95
CA ALA A 413 -4.04 -19.92 -10.72
C ALA A 413 -4.90 -19.17 -9.70
N VAL A 414 -4.83 -19.56 -8.42
CA VAL A 414 -5.68 -18.99 -7.38
C VAL A 414 -4.84 -18.57 -6.18
N PHE A 415 -5.08 -17.36 -5.69
CA PHE A 415 -4.59 -16.89 -4.40
C PHE A 415 -5.76 -16.88 -3.41
N GLN A 416 -5.56 -17.46 -2.22
CA GLN A 416 -6.39 -17.16 -1.05
C GLN A 416 -5.63 -16.15 -0.20
N TRP A 417 -6.24 -15.01 0.11
CA TRP A 417 -5.55 -13.89 0.75
C TRP A 417 -6.28 -13.40 2.01
N ALA A 418 -5.54 -13.30 3.12
CA ALA A 418 -5.92 -12.53 4.30
C ALA A 418 -4.73 -11.67 4.74
N GLY A 419 -4.71 -10.40 4.37
CA GLY A 419 -3.61 -9.48 4.70
C GLY A 419 -3.59 -8.93 6.14
N GLY A 420 -4.38 -9.51 7.05
CA GLY A 420 -4.44 -9.08 8.44
C GLY A 420 -5.63 -9.64 9.19
N SER A 421 -5.93 -9.06 10.34
CA SER A 421 -7.06 -9.46 11.19
C SER A 421 -8.41 -9.28 10.48
N PHE A 422 -9.27 -10.28 10.60
CA PHE A 422 -10.68 -10.22 10.23
C PHE A 422 -11.55 -10.14 11.50
N PRO A 423 -12.76 -9.58 11.41
CA PRO A 423 -13.66 -9.52 12.55
C PRO A 423 -14.02 -10.92 13.06
N GLN A 424 -14.23 -11.02 14.38
CA GLN A 424 -14.81 -12.21 15.02
C GLN A 424 -16.32 -12.01 15.22
N LEU A 425 -17.07 -13.08 15.50
CA LEU A 425 -18.54 -13.02 15.62
C LEU A 425 -19.05 -12.17 16.80
N GLU A 426 -18.19 -11.80 17.75
CA GLU A 426 -18.54 -10.95 18.88
C GLU A 426 -18.82 -9.51 18.42
N VAL A 427 -20.01 -8.99 18.74
CA VAL A 427 -20.39 -7.59 18.43
C VAL A 427 -19.50 -6.62 19.24
N PRO A 428 -18.90 -5.59 18.61
CA PRO A 428 -19.25 -5.00 17.31
C PRO A 428 -18.54 -5.58 16.08
N GLY A 429 -17.77 -6.67 16.19
CA GLY A 429 -16.89 -7.22 15.14
C GLY A 429 -17.48 -7.20 13.72
N PRO A 430 -18.58 -7.93 13.43
CA PRO A 430 -19.13 -7.98 12.07
C PRO A 430 -19.71 -6.65 11.58
N THR A 431 -19.96 -5.69 12.47
CA THR A 431 -20.47 -4.34 12.17
C THR A 431 -19.38 -3.26 12.20
N ASP A 432 -18.14 -3.63 12.49
CA ASP A 432 -17.03 -2.68 12.57
C ASP A 432 -16.36 -2.58 11.20
N ALA A 433 -16.55 -1.47 10.49
CA ALA A 433 -15.96 -1.24 9.17
C ALA A 433 -14.43 -1.05 9.20
N SER A 434 -13.82 -0.82 10.38
CA SER A 434 -12.38 -0.55 10.48
C SER A 434 -11.49 -1.67 9.94
N TYR A 435 -11.90 -2.94 10.08
CA TYR A 435 -11.16 -4.06 9.50
C TYR A 435 -11.07 -3.97 7.97
N SER A 436 -12.19 -3.67 7.29
CA SER A 436 -12.20 -3.52 5.82
C SER A 436 -11.38 -2.30 5.36
N HIS A 437 -11.41 -1.19 6.11
CA HIS A 437 -10.54 -0.02 5.85
C HIS A 437 -9.05 -0.36 6.01
N ASP A 438 -8.69 -1.17 7.00
CA ASP A 438 -7.30 -1.58 7.24
C ASP A 438 -6.80 -2.62 6.22
N LEU A 439 -7.69 -3.47 5.70
CA LEU A 439 -7.37 -4.52 4.74
C LEU A 439 -7.35 -4.02 3.29
N ALA A 440 -8.23 -3.10 2.92
CA ALA A 440 -8.40 -2.66 1.53
C ALA A 440 -7.11 -2.14 0.87
N PRO A 441 -6.33 -1.21 1.47
CA PRO A 441 -5.06 -0.77 0.89
C PRO A 441 -4.05 -1.91 0.73
N LYS A 442 -4.02 -2.86 1.68
CA LYS A 442 -3.13 -4.03 1.62
C LYS A 442 -3.53 -4.99 0.50
N LEU A 443 -4.81 -5.10 0.20
CA LEU A 443 -5.31 -5.88 -0.93
C LEU A 443 -4.91 -5.24 -2.26
N VAL A 444 -5.05 -3.90 -2.38
CA VAL A 444 -4.56 -3.15 -3.54
C VAL A 444 -3.07 -3.41 -3.76
N ASP A 445 -2.26 -3.26 -2.70
CA ASP A 445 -0.82 -3.50 -2.76
C ASP A 445 -0.50 -4.95 -3.13
N PHE A 446 -1.18 -5.93 -2.54
CA PHE A 446 -0.96 -7.35 -2.84
C PHE A 446 -1.26 -7.65 -4.31
N VAL A 447 -2.42 -7.22 -4.81
CA VAL A 447 -2.84 -7.46 -6.20
C VAL A 447 -1.91 -6.78 -7.20
N ALA A 448 -1.50 -5.54 -6.93
CA ALA A 448 -0.52 -4.84 -7.76
C ALA A 448 0.86 -5.51 -7.73
N GLY A 449 1.16 -6.30 -6.70
CA GLY A 449 2.42 -7.02 -6.53
C GLY A 449 2.46 -8.44 -7.11
N ILE A 450 1.37 -8.92 -7.73
CA ILE A 450 1.31 -10.21 -8.43
C ILE A 450 1.85 -10.04 -9.84
N GLU A 451 2.97 -10.71 -10.14
CA GLU A 451 3.45 -10.85 -11.52
C GLU A 451 2.57 -11.88 -12.25
N ARG A 452 1.84 -11.44 -13.27
CA ARG A 452 0.92 -12.28 -14.06
C ARG A 452 1.17 -12.15 -15.56
N PRO A 453 0.82 -13.17 -16.37
CA PRO A 453 0.86 -13.05 -17.82
C PRO A 453 0.04 -11.85 -18.32
N ALA A 454 0.52 -11.16 -19.35
CA ALA A 454 -0.11 -9.92 -19.83
C ALA A 454 -1.54 -10.14 -20.36
N ASP A 455 -1.79 -11.30 -20.96
CA ASP A 455 -3.08 -11.66 -21.56
C ASP A 455 -3.97 -12.48 -20.59
N SER A 456 -3.60 -12.63 -19.32
CA SER A 456 -4.44 -13.33 -18.35
C SER A 456 -5.55 -12.43 -17.79
N THR A 457 -6.67 -13.03 -17.44
CA THR A 457 -7.77 -12.37 -16.72
C THR A 457 -7.53 -12.44 -15.22
N LEU A 458 -7.64 -11.32 -14.53
CA LEU A 458 -7.63 -11.24 -13.07
C LEU A 458 -9.06 -11.09 -12.51
N THR A 459 -9.51 -12.09 -11.76
CA THR A 459 -10.76 -12.04 -10.98
C THR A 459 -10.44 -11.79 -9.51
N VAL A 460 -11.06 -10.77 -8.89
CA VAL A 460 -10.98 -10.58 -7.44
C VAL A 460 -12.36 -10.83 -6.84
N MET A 461 -12.42 -11.73 -5.85
CA MET A 461 -13.66 -12.10 -5.19
C MET A 461 -13.59 -11.91 -3.67
N GLY A 462 -14.71 -11.49 -3.09
CA GLY A 462 -14.87 -11.32 -1.65
C GLY A 462 -16.06 -12.11 -1.14
N HIS A 463 -15.83 -13.01 -0.19
CA HIS A 463 -16.90 -13.73 0.52
C HIS A 463 -17.25 -13.03 1.83
N SER A 464 -18.55 -12.83 2.11
CA SER A 464 -19.00 -12.25 3.39
C SER A 464 -18.35 -10.89 3.63
N TYR A 465 -17.72 -10.68 4.79
CA TYR A 465 -16.96 -9.45 5.10
C TYR A 465 -15.86 -9.13 4.07
N GLY A 466 -15.29 -10.15 3.41
CA GLY A 466 -14.34 -9.98 2.32
C GLY A 466 -14.90 -9.15 1.15
N GLY A 467 -16.21 -9.17 0.92
CA GLY A 467 -16.86 -8.31 -0.08
C GLY A 467 -16.71 -6.82 0.22
N ALA A 468 -16.86 -6.41 1.49
CA ALA A 468 -16.66 -5.03 1.91
C ALA A 468 -15.19 -4.61 1.76
N THR A 469 -14.25 -5.52 2.07
CA THR A 469 -12.82 -5.30 1.82
C THR A 469 -12.51 -5.13 0.34
N VAL A 470 -13.11 -5.96 -0.55
CA VAL A 470 -12.92 -5.87 -2.00
C VAL A 470 -13.47 -4.55 -2.53
N GLY A 471 -14.70 -4.17 -2.19
CA GLY A 471 -15.27 -2.93 -2.71
C GLY A 471 -14.57 -1.65 -2.19
N LEU A 472 -14.08 -1.64 -0.94
CA LEU A 472 -13.18 -0.57 -0.47
C LEU A 472 -11.81 -0.60 -1.19
N ALA A 473 -11.30 -1.77 -1.55
CA ALA A 473 -10.07 -1.86 -2.34
C ALA A 473 -10.29 -1.31 -3.76
N GLU A 474 -11.43 -1.59 -4.38
CA GLU A 474 -11.84 -0.97 -5.65
C GLU A 474 -11.89 0.55 -5.54
N GLN A 475 -12.56 1.10 -4.53
CA GLN A 475 -12.57 2.54 -4.26
C GLN A 475 -11.15 3.11 -4.05
N ALA A 476 -10.26 2.34 -3.41
CA ALA A 476 -8.86 2.71 -3.18
C ALA A 476 -7.94 2.55 -4.40
N GLY A 477 -8.46 2.03 -5.52
CA GLY A 477 -7.73 1.93 -6.78
C GLY A 477 -7.25 0.53 -7.17
N LEU A 478 -7.87 -0.52 -6.64
CA LEU A 478 -7.69 -1.90 -7.13
C LEU A 478 -7.93 -1.97 -8.64
N LYS A 479 -7.12 -2.77 -9.32
CA LYS A 479 -7.30 -3.10 -10.74
C LYS A 479 -7.56 -4.58 -10.87
N ALA A 480 -8.65 -4.93 -11.54
CA ALA A 480 -9.04 -6.29 -11.86
C ALA A 480 -9.79 -6.29 -13.18
N ASP A 481 -9.89 -7.45 -13.82
CA ASP A 481 -10.64 -7.63 -15.05
C ASP A 481 -12.09 -8.10 -14.76
N ARG A 482 -12.33 -8.73 -13.59
CA ARG A 482 -13.65 -9.13 -13.08
C ARG A 482 -13.73 -9.00 -11.57
N ILE A 483 -14.91 -8.67 -11.07
CA ILE A 483 -15.20 -8.62 -9.63
C ILE A 483 -16.37 -9.52 -9.28
N LEU A 484 -16.25 -10.26 -8.17
CA LEU A 484 -17.31 -11.13 -7.69
C LEU A 484 -17.56 -10.97 -6.19
N TYR A 485 -18.79 -10.57 -5.85
CA TYR A 485 -19.27 -10.47 -4.47
C TYR A 485 -20.09 -11.70 -4.08
N VAL A 486 -19.53 -12.57 -3.23
CA VAL A 486 -20.17 -13.83 -2.81
C VAL A 486 -20.73 -13.70 -1.40
N SER A 487 -22.05 -13.72 -1.25
CA SER A 487 -22.74 -13.47 0.02
C SER A 487 -22.13 -12.29 0.79
N ALA A 488 -21.84 -11.20 0.07
CA ALA A 488 -21.00 -10.11 0.59
C ALA A 488 -21.71 -9.29 1.66
N ALA A 489 -20.95 -8.74 2.63
CA ALA A 489 -21.49 -7.82 3.64
C ALA A 489 -21.99 -6.49 3.05
N GLY A 490 -21.45 -6.10 1.90
CA GLY A 490 -21.73 -4.87 1.15
C GLY A 490 -20.53 -4.51 0.27
N MET A 491 -20.64 -3.42 -0.50
CA MET A 491 -19.57 -2.91 -1.36
C MET A 491 -18.55 -2.03 -0.62
N GLY A 492 -18.68 -1.87 0.70
CA GLY A 492 -17.77 -1.08 1.53
C GLY A 492 -18.40 0.21 2.04
N ALA A 493 -18.07 0.59 3.28
CA ALA A 493 -18.65 1.77 3.91
C ALA A 493 -18.37 3.06 3.10
N GLY A 494 -19.43 3.76 2.70
CA GLY A 494 -19.34 4.98 1.88
C GLY A 494 -19.26 4.75 0.38
N VAL A 495 -19.41 3.52 -0.10
CA VAL A 495 -19.62 3.18 -1.51
C VAL A 495 -21.11 3.17 -1.83
N ALA A 496 -21.52 3.98 -2.81
CA ALA A 496 -22.91 4.10 -3.27
C ALA A 496 -23.23 3.17 -4.47
N GLY A 497 -22.20 2.78 -5.23
CA GLY A 497 -22.34 1.91 -6.40
C GLY A 497 -21.02 1.74 -7.15
N VAL A 498 -21.10 1.05 -8.30
CA VAL A 498 -19.94 0.72 -9.15
C VAL A 498 -19.25 1.98 -9.70
N GLU A 499 -19.99 3.09 -9.84
CA GLU A 499 -19.50 4.38 -10.31
C GLU A 499 -18.44 5.02 -9.40
N ASP A 500 -18.37 4.61 -8.13
CA ASP A 500 -17.36 5.09 -7.17
C ASP A 500 -15.98 4.46 -7.41
N PHE A 501 -15.88 3.48 -8.31
CA PHE A 501 -14.64 2.73 -8.52
C PHE A 501 -13.80 3.29 -9.67
N PRO A 502 -12.61 3.87 -9.40
CA PRO A 502 -11.83 4.59 -10.39
C PRO A 502 -11.27 3.73 -11.54
N TYR A 503 -11.02 2.43 -11.30
CA TYR A 503 -10.43 1.53 -12.31
C TYR A 503 -11.30 0.32 -12.66
N THR A 504 -12.32 0.01 -11.85
CA THR A 504 -13.21 -1.14 -12.09
C THR A 504 -14.62 -0.72 -12.48
N SER A 505 -15.00 0.57 -12.48
CA SER A 505 -16.37 0.99 -12.86
C SER A 505 -16.86 0.53 -14.24
N GLY A 506 -15.96 0.16 -15.15
CA GLY A 506 -16.28 -0.35 -16.48
C GLY A 506 -15.96 -1.84 -16.70
N VAL A 507 -15.62 -2.59 -15.65
CA VAL A 507 -15.36 -4.04 -15.74
C VAL A 507 -16.59 -4.83 -15.25
N PRO A 508 -16.77 -6.10 -15.67
CA PRO A 508 -17.91 -6.90 -15.20
C PRO A 508 -17.90 -7.14 -13.69
N HIS A 509 -19.01 -6.79 -13.04
CA HIS A 509 -19.30 -7.12 -11.65
C HIS A 509 -20.39 -8.18 -11.56
N TYR A 510 -20.15 -9.17 -10.69
CA TYR A 510 -21.09 -10.25 -10.41
C TYR A 510 -21.38 -10.31 -8.91
N SER A 511 -22.59 -10.76 -8.55
CA SER A 511 -22.93 -11.04 -7.16
C SER A 511 -23.87 -12.23 -7.02
N MET A 512 -23.74 -12.97 -5.92
CA MET A 512 -24.67 -14.03 -5.54
C MET A 512 -24.85 -14.03 -4.02
N MET A 513 -26.05 -14.35 -3.56
CA MET A 513 -26.39 -14.53 -2.14
C MET A 513 -27.72 -15.26 -2.04
N ALA A 514 -27.83 -16.20 -1.10
CA ALA A 514 -29.09 -16.89 -0.80
C ALA A 514 -30.15 -15.85 -0.35
N ARG A 515 -31.41 -15.99 -0.78
CA ARG A 515 -32.51 -15.07 -0.43
C ARG A 515 -32.73 -14.99 1.07
N ASN A 516 -32.47 -16.10 1.77
CA ASN A 516 -32.67 -16.21 3.21
C ASN A 516 -31.41 -15.96 4.06
N ASP A 517 -30.33 -15.44 3.47
CA ASP A 517 -29.08 -15.14 4.18
C ASP A 517 -29.33 -14.15 5.34
N ALA A 518 -29.26 -14.68 6.56
CA ALA A 518 -29.51 -13.93 7.79
C ALA A 518 -28.21 -13.39 8.43
N VAL A 519 -27.05 -13.68 7.83
CA VAL A 519 -25.74 -13.28 8.36
C VAL A 519 -25.41 -11.87 7.91
N VAL A 520 -25.53 -11.60 6.61
CA VAL A 520 -25.19 -10.29 6.03
C VAL A 520 -26.38 -9.55 5.44
N GLY A 521 -27.48 -10.24 5.10
CA GLY A 521 -28.63 -9.61 4.45
C GLY A 521 -29.26 -8.46 5.25
N MET A 522 -29.09 -8.43 6.57
CA MET A 522 -29.61 -7.36 7.45
C MET A 522 -28.68 -6.16 7.66
N ILE A 523 -27.44 -6.22 7.19
CA ILE A 523 -26.42 -5.16 7.36
C ILE A 523 -25.93 -4.55 6.04
N GLN A 524 -26.47 -5.03 4.91
CA GLN A 524 -26.34 -4.41 3.60
C GLN A 524 -27.22 -3.15 3.49
N GLY A 525 -26.77 -2.15 2.74
CA GLY A 525 -27.53 -0.93 2.44
C GLY A 525 -28.33 -0.99 1.15
N ASP A 526 -29.39 -0.19 1.09
CA ASP A 526 -30.04 0.24 -0.16
C ASP A 526 -29.39 1.52 -0.70
N HIS A 527 -29.67 1.86 -1.96
CA HIS A 527 -29.22 3.12 -2.57
C HIS A 527 -29.72 4.32 -1.73
N ASP A 528 -28.83 5.28 -1.46
CA ASP A 528 -29.04 6.43 -0.57
C ASP A 528 -29.18 6.14 0.95
N ASP A 529 -29.02 4.88 1.42
CA ASP A 529 -28.99 4.59 2.85
C ASP A 529 -27.59 4.82 3.45
N TRP A 530 -27.33 6.06 3.86
CA TRP A 530 -26.07 6.43 4.52
C TRP A 530 -25.81 5.70 5.84
N TYR A 531 -26.83 5.04 6.43
CA TYR A 531 -26.68 4.24 7.65
C TYR A 531 -26.24 2.79 7.38
N ALA A 532 -26.05 2.41 6.11
CA ALA A 532 -25.54 1.11 5.73
C ALA A 532 -24.09 0.92 6.22
N ILE A 533 -23.92 0.04 7.21
CA ILE A 533 -22.65 -0.18 7.90
C ILE A 533 -21.52 -0.58 6.95
N HIS A 534 -21.85 -1.35 5.90
CA HIS A 534 -20.91 -1.82 4.88
C HIS A 534 -21.25 -1.33 3.47
N GLY A 535 -22.01 -0.23 3.36
CA GLY A 535 -22.37 0.41 2.09
C GLY A 535 -23.40 -0.32 1.24
N GLN A 536 -23.47 0.07 -0.04
CA GLN A 536 -24.43 -0.44 -1.02
C GLN A 536 -24.41 -1.96 -1.11
N SER A 537 -25.60 -2.59 -1.16
CA SER A 537 -25.72 -4.01 -1.48
C SER A 537 -25.33 -4.26 -2.95
N PRO A 538 -24.38 -5.17 -3.22
CA PRO A 538 -24.04 -5.54 -4.59
C PRO A 538 -25.18 -6.29 -5.31
N LEU A 539 -26.19 -6.78 -4.58
CA LEU A 539 -27.37 -7.44 -5.16
C LEU A 539 -28.38 -6.45 -5.76
N LEU A 540 -28.29 -5.18 -5.35
CA LEU A 540 -29.22 -4.11 -5.71
C LEU A 540 -28.52 -2.95 -6.45
N ALA A 541 -27.20 -3.00 -6.58
CA ALA A 541 -26.43 -2.02 -7.32
C ALA A 541 -26.70 -2.15 -8.81
N ASP A 542 -26.82 -1.01 -9.49
CA ASP A 542 -26.85 -0.96 -10.94
C ASP A 542 -25.53 -1.51 -11.51
N ASP A 543 -25.59 -2.09 -12.71
CA ASP A 543 -24.45 -2.69 -13.42
C ASP A 543 -23.74 -3.88 -12.72
N VAL A 544 -24.36 -4.46 -11.68
CA VAL A 544 -23.94 -5.74 -11.09
C VAL A 544 -24.86 -6.88 -11.56
N THR A 545 -24.28 -7.92 -12.17
CA THR A 545 -25.03 -9.09 -12.63
C THR A 545 -25.24 -10.09 -11.49
N ARG A 546 -26.51 -10.31 -11.11
CA ARG A 546 -26.86 -11.29 -10.08
C ARG A 546 -26.86 -12.72 -10.64
N LEU A 547 -26.14 -13.61 -9.98
CA LEU A 547 -26.04 -15.04 -10.28
C LEU A 547 -26.85 -15.85 -9.26
N GLU A 548 -27.32 -17.02 -9.68
CA GLU A 548 -28.12 -17.91 -8.84
C GLU A 548 -27.25 -18.71 -7.87
N THR A 549 -27.75 -18.97 -6.66
CA THR A 549 -27.09 -19.85 -5.68
C THR A 549 -27.45 -21.32 -5.87
N GLY A 550 -28.66 -21.58 -6.38
CA GLY A 550 -29.08 -22.87 -6.88
C GLY A 550 -29.06 -23.97 -5.82
N TRP A 551 -28.71 -25.19 -6.24
CA TRP A 551 -28.77 -26.38 -5.38
C TRP A 551 -27.47 -26.68 -4.65
N ILE A 552 -27.56 -27.43 -3.55
CA ILE A 552 -26.39 -27.87 -2.76
C ILE A 552 -25.53 -28.90 -3.50
N ASP A 553 -26.09 -29.61 -4.49
CA ASP A 553 -25.36 -30.48 -5.41
C ASP A 553 -25.78 -30.16 -6.86
N HIS A 554 -24.91 -29.43 -7.57
CA HIS A 554 -25.11 -29.00 -8.95
C HIS A 554 -25.30 -30.16 -9.92
N ALA A 555 -24.74 -31.34 -9.63
CA ALA A 555 -24.86 -32.52 -10.48
C ALA A 555 -26.15 -33.31 -10.24
N ASP A 556 -26.91 -33.00 -9.18
CA ASP A 556 -28.13 -33.67 -8.79
C ASP A 556 -29.32 -32.69 -8.76
N PRO A 557 -30.16 -32.67 -9.81
CA PRO A 557 -31.31 -31.75 -9.87
C PRO A 557 -32.41 -32.08 -8.85
N ASP A 558 -32.36 -33.25 -8.21
CA ASP A 558 -33.27 -33.61 -7.11
C ASP A 558 -32.69 -33.23 -5.73
N SER A 559 -31.48 -32.65 -5.68
CA SER A 559 -30.88 -32.19 -4.44
C SER A 559 -31.60 -30.98 -3.88
N ALA A 560 -31.45 -30.75 -2.57
CA ALA A 560 -32.10 -29.62 -1.92
C ALA A 560 -31.61 -28.30 -2.51
N ASP A 561 -32.53 -27.34 -2.63
CA ASP A 561 -32.18 -25.93 -2.75
C ASP A 561 -31.16 -25.58 -1.65
N LEU A 562 -30.07 -24.90 -2.03
CA LEU A 562 -29.05 -24.43 -1.12
C LEU A 562 -29.64 -23.52 -0.03
N GLU A 563 -30.69 -22.76 -0.37
CA GLU A 563 -31.36 -21.87 0.56
C GLU A 563 -32.11 -22.65 1.64
N ASP A 564 -32.66 -23.82 1.32
CA ASP A 564 -33.35 -24.69 2.27
C ASP A 564 -32.42 -25.67 2.99
N TYR A 565 -31.13 -25.64 2.68
CA TYR A 565 -30.14 -26.57 3.20
C TYR A 565 -29.59 -26.18 4.57
N GLY A 566 -29.39 -27.18 5.44
CA GLY A 566 -28.80 -27.03 6.77
C GLY A 566 -29.80 -26.56 7.84
N PHE A 567 -29.37 -26.43 9.09
CA PHE A 567 -30.17 -25.81 10.16
C PHE A 567 -29.25 -25.07 11.15
N PRO A 568 -29.49 -23.78 11.44
CA PRO A 568 -30.57 -22.93 10.90
C PRO A 568 -30.28 -22.45 9.47
N ASN A 569 -31.23 -22.67 8.55
CA ASN A 569 -31.06 -22.58 7.09
C ASN A 569 -30.41 -21.26 6.63
N GLY A 570 -30.90 -20.10 7.10
CA GLY A 570 -30.36 -18.78 6.72
C GLY A 570 -28.96 -18.43 7.26
N ILE A 571 -28.41 -19.21 8.18
CA ILE A 571 -27.00 -19.07 8.63
C ILE A 571 -26.11 -20.05 7.87
N GLU A 572 -26.60 -21.27 7.63
CA GLU A 572 -25.86 -22.30 6.91
C GLU A 572 -25.74 -21.97 5.41
N SER A 573 -26.78 -21.39 4.80
CA SER A 573 -26.76 -20.97 3.39
C SER A 573 -25.65 -19.95 3.09
N HIS A 574 -25.34 -19.06 4.05
CA HIS A 574 -24.27 -18.05 3.94
C HIS A 574 -22.88 -18.65 3.63
N SER A 575 -22.58 -19.82 4.22
CA SER A 575 -21.31 -20.52 4.00
C SER A 575 -21.43 -21.62 2.94
N SER A 576 -22.63 -22.18 2.75
CA SER A 576 -22.88 -23.26 1.79
C SER A 576 -22.65 -22.83 0.34
N VAL A 577 -22.67 -21.53 0.02
CA VAL A 577 -22.27 -21.00 -1.30
C VAL A 577 -20.82 -21.34 -1.67
N LEU A 578 -19.96 -21.63 -0.68
CA LEU A 578 -18.58 -22.08 -0.89
C LEU A 578 -18.44 -23.61 -0.89
N ASN A 579 -19.54 -24.36 -0.79
CA ASN A 579 -19.51 -25.82 -0.89
C ASN A 579 -19.11 -26.22 -2.32
N PRO A 580 -18.02 -26.98 -2.53
CA PRO A 580 -17.51 -27.29 -3.87
C PRO A 580 -18.49 -28.03 -4.80
N ARG A 581 -19.55 -28.64 -4.27
CA ARG A 581 -20.60 -29.28 -5.07
C ARG A 581 -21.76 -28.36 -5.42
N SER A 582 -21.88 -27.21 -4.76
CA SER A 582 -23.05 -26.34 -4.93
C SER A 582 -23.05 -25.63 -6.28
N THR A 583 -24.24 -25.28 -6.75
CA THR A 583 -24.42 -24.45 -7.95
C THR A 583 -23.74 -23.09 -7.80
N ALA A 584 -23.85 -22.48 -6.61
CA ALA A 584 -23.14 -21.25 -6.28
C ALA A 584 -21.63 -21.37 -6.53
N PHE A 585 -20.99 -22.43 -6.03
CA PHE A 585 -19.56 -22.63 -6.21
C PHE A 585 -19.18 -22.87 -7.67
N HIS A 586 -19.99 -23.62 -8.41
CA HIS A 586 -19.82 -23.75 -9.86
C HIS A 586 -19.88 -22.38 -10.55
N ASN A 587 -20.87 -21.53 -10.23
CA ASN A 587 -20.95 -20.17 -10.76
C ASN A 587 -19.71 -19.32 -10.40
N ILE A 588 -19.14 -19.47 -9.19
CA ILE A 588 -17.88 -18.80 -8.82
C ILE A 588 -16.75 -19.23 -9.76
N VAL A 589 -16.63 -20.54 -10.03
CA VAL A 589 -15.60 -21.08 -10.92
C VAL A 589 -15.79 -20.58 -12.35
N GLU A 590 -17.02 -20.53 -12.86
CA GLU A 590 -17.34 -20.01 -14.20
C GLU A 590 -16.99 -18.53 -14.34
N VAL A 591 -17.14 -17.72 -13.27
CA VAL A 591 -16.67 -16.32 -13.26
C VAL A 591 -15.15 -16.25 -13.35
N ILE A 592 -14.44 -17.10 -12.61
CA ILE A 592 -12.98 -17.17 -12.64
C ILE A 592 -12.48 -17.59 -14.02
N THR A 593 -13.09 -18.60 -14.65
CA THR A 593 -12.61 -19.20 -15.90
C THR A 593 -13.16 -18.54 -17.17
N GLY A 594 -14.18 -17.67 -17.04
CA GLY A 594 -14.82 -16.99 -18.18
C GLY A 594 -15.77 -17.89 -18.97
N GLY A 595 -16.53 -18.75 -18.29
CA GLY A 595 -17.46 -19.70 -18.90
C GLY A 595 -18.92 -19.24 -18.87
N GLU A 596 -19.85 -20.12 -18.46
CA GLU A 596 -21.29 -19.83 -18.43
C GLU A 596 -21.87 -20.10 -17.04
N ALA A 597 -22.42 -19.05 -16.41
CA ALA A 597 -22.99 -19.13 -15.06
C ALA A 597 -24.52 -19.07 -15.10
N ILE A 598 -25.19 -19.71 -14.14
CA ILE A 598 -26.65 -19.63 -14.00
C ILE A 598 -27.02 -18.24 -13.46
N SER A 599 -27.83 -17.50 -14.22
CA SER A 599 -28.36 -16.20 -13.82
C SER A 599 -29.47 -16.33 -12.79
N TRP A 600 -29.60 -15.31 -11.96
CA TRP A 600 -30.64 -15.19 -10.95
C TRP A 600 -32.07 -15.43 -11.47
N ALA A 601 -32.83 -16.27 -10.76
CA ALA A 601 -34.26 -16.50 -11.01
C ALA A 601 -35.13 -15.72 -10.01
N PRO A 602 -35.86 -14.66 -10.40
CA PRO A 602 -36.71 -13.92 -9.46
C PRO A 602 -37.82 -14.77 -8.84
N ASN A 603 -38.20 -14.46 -7.60
CA ASN A 603 -39.31 -15.14 -6.93
C ASN A 603 -40.62 -15.01 -7.69
N GLU A 604 -41.40 -16.09 -7.71
CA GLU A 604 -42.78 -16.06 -8.17
C GLU A 604 -43.74 -15.79 -7.00
N TYR A 605 -44.72 -14.92 -7.23
CA TYR A 605 -45.71 -14.58 -6.21
C TYR A 605 -47.07 -15.18 -6.55
N VAL A 606 -47.49 -16.19 -5.77
CA VAL A 606 -48.82 -16.79 -5.90
C VAL A 606 -49.75 -16.15 -4.88
N THR A 607 -50.76 -15.43 -5.36
CA THR A 607 -51.79 -14.80 -4.51
C THR A 607 -53.00 -15.71 -4.37
N GLY A 608 -53.26 -16.18 -3.14
CA GLY A 608 -54.43 -16.98 -2.79
C GLY A 608 -55.18 -16.39 -1.59
N GLY A 609 -56.38 -15.84 -1.81
CA GLY A 609 -57.18 -15.24 -0.74
C GLY A 609 -56.55 -13.95 -0.17
N TYR A 610 -56.32 -13.89 1.15
CA TYR A 610 -55.73 -12.73 1.85
C TYR A 610 -54.20 -12.83 2.03
N SER A 611 -53.53 -13.81 1.42
CA SER A 611 -52.09 -14.03 1.56
C SER A 611 -51.41 -14.20 0.21
N SER A 612 -50.22 -13.61 0.07
CA SER A 612 -49.29 -13.87 -1.02
C SER A 612 -48.19 -14.80 -0.50
N ILE A 613 -47.89 -15.87 -1.24
CA ILE A 613 -46.76 -16.75 -0.97
C ILE A 613 -45.70 -16.44 -2.03
N ALA A 614 -44.46 -16.21 -1.59
CA ALA A 614 -43.31 -16.16 -2.48
C ALA A 614 -42.78 -17.58 -2.66
N ILE A 615 -42.61 -18.00 -3.90
CA ILE A 615 -41.97 -19.25 -4.31
C ILE A 615 -40.61 -18.87 -4.87
N ASP A 616 -39.56 -19.60 -4.52
CA ASP A 616 -38.25 -19.42 -5.15
C ASP A 616 -38.40 -19.57 -6.68
N GLY A 617 -37.71 -18.73 -7.44
CA GLY A 617 -37.71 -18.84 -8.89
C GLY A 617 -37.24 -20.20 -9.38
N ILE A 618 -36.32 -20.86 -8.67
CA ILE A 618 -35.84 -22.20 -9.06
C ILE A 618 -36.80 -23.33 -8.69
N ASP A 619 -37.70 -23.09 -7.74
CA ASP A 619 -38.75 -24.03 -7.31
C ASP A 619 -40.03 -23.92 -8.16
N ALA A 620 -40.08 -22.97 -9.09
CA ALA A 620 -41.20 -22.84 -10.02
C ALA A 620 -41.31 -24.11 -10.88
N SER A 621 -42.54 -24.58 -11.09
CA SER A 621 -42.79 -25.89 -11.73
C SER A 621 -42.36 -25.98 -13.20
N ASP A 622 -42.12 -24.84 -13.83
CA ASP A 622 -41.67 -24.67 -15.22
C ASP A 622 -40.29 -23.99 -15.32
N TYR A 623 -39.54 -23.92 -14.20
CA TYR A 623 -38.20 -23.37 -14.20
C TYR A 623 -37.24 -24.18 -15.08
N GLU A 624 -36.48 -23.46 -15.92
CA GLU A 624 -35.31 -23.98 -16.62
C GLU A 624 -34.13 -23.03 -16.35
N PRO A 625 -32.92 -23.55 -16.07
CA PRO A 625 -31.75 -22.71 -15.83
C PRO A 625 -31.43 -21.79 -17.01
N HIS A 626 -31.34 -20.50 -16.73
CA HIS A 626 -30.88 -19.50 -17.68
C HIS A 626 -29.39 -19.24 -17.48
N TYR A 627 -28.60 -19.37 -18.54
CA TYR A 627 -27.16 -19.17 -18.49
C TYR A 627 -26.78 -17.80 -19.05
N VAL A 628 -25.84 -17.13 -18.38
CA VAL A 628 -25.19 -15.91 -18.83
C VAL A 628 -23.72 -16.20 -19.10
N ARG A 629 -23.22 -15.65 -20.21
CA ARG A 629 -21.80 -15.73 -20.53
C ARG A 629 -21.03 -14.81 -19.59
N ILE A 630 -19.93 -15.30 -19.04
CA ILE A 630 -18.97 -14.47 -18.30
C ILE A 630 -18.01 -13.86 -19.31
N ASP A 631 -17.94 -12.53 -19.30
CA ASP A 631 -17.11 -11.73 -20.21
C ASP A 631 -15.72 -11.51 -19.63
#